data_AF-A0A093VHM6-F1
#
_entry.id   AF-A0A093VHM6-F1
#
_cell.length_a   1.000
_cell.length_b   1.000
_cell.length_c   1.000
_cell.angle_alpha   90.00
_cell.angle_beta   90.00
_cell.angle_gamma   90.00
#
_symmetry.space_group_name_H-M   'P 1'
#
loop_
_entity.id
_entity.type
_entity.pdbx_description
1 polymer ?
#
loop_
_entity_poly.entity_id
_entity_poly.type
_entity_poly.pdbx_seq_one_letter_code
_entity_poly.pdbx_strand_id
1 'polypeptide(L)'
;MGMNINQILVESLTHLNYAFGYITPETYKIGVMPGVDASTFSDFTALKSKNSDLKTFITHLLAFMRHYGFDGVDFDWEYPGATDRQPNELNSAEDGANYILLMQDIQAAFDLQPESLVLSFTAPTSYWYLRWFDIGKMAEAADYINFMTYDLHGVWDSNNPIGNQVLAHTNLTEIKEALELLWRNNVPPAKVNIGLAFYSRTFQLSDKTCTTPGCPFKGGAIAGACTQNSGTLSYSEITDVLASQNITPVYDEKAGIKYFTWNQDQWASYDDEETFQQKIEFANEQGLGGLLIWSVDQDDRNLDALRGVLYPDDVKAENDIGDNISYWENQQPGACETTSCGGSCSPGTIEITTVTCPSGGKKPQKLCCPIASAPDPRRQFYCCPIPEVADGAGINYGWKDKCSDDQTILTFAGTFLEDIAPIAGLAGLFGPDLEDALDQLDIDNEKQYCCGKEEATNWKDCYWAVNFTYQGTTGKFLNSCDDNHCNTGIEVELTTSYFGEGETCAPMYERQRAFCCTPASGRSLFLPVPLEYLFPNPPSSNIADPVFNLEVDDTWGTGNAEGEDEPNNASFGFVVITAPDEVSVSLDKRDGAPWEVFDCLDSESEGEHTVRVICTDSSPGSRCRDIHLGDGVPGTILQMPAGCGPGKYAVAKAMDLSPVQDLPHHLARRSDLSGAPVYDLKFDYDFRRVPRTYGDSQMRIDFSNEEGYWDAVVDRPGQTKKKKRDLEEVRKNQKRWLEEEWREAYHKGGLSRHELHRRWFGSDVIAWLANLVGVGQAEATVELNHHVDETLQIILMDEQYGPCPFGVTQVQANIRATLEANVQVDTSFGITIIVTLGSPLDLSNSYLYFKNKGKVTAQF
;
A
#
# COMPACT_ATOMS: atom_id res chain seq x y z
N MET A 1 24.87 -4.10 26.39
CA MET A 1 23.99 -5.08 27.07
C MET A 1 23.29 -5.83 25.95
N GLY A 2 23.05 -7.13 26.12
CA GLY A 2 22.76 -8.02 25.00
C GLY A 2 24.03 -8.45 24.24
N MET A 3 23.92 -9.59 23.56
CA MET A 3 24.89 -10.15 22.62
C MET A 3 24.86 -9.35 21.31
N ASN A 4 26.01 -9.05 20.71
CA ASN A 4 26.04 -8.44 19.37
C ASN A 4 25.68 -9.49 18.30
N ILE A 5 25.04 -9.07 17.22
CA ILE A 5 24.59 -9.92 16.10
C ILE A 5 25.68 -10.89 15.62
N ASN A 6 26.93 -10.44 15.56
CA ASN A 6 28.04 -11.22 15.02
C ASN A 6 28.57 -12.30 15.97
N GLN A 7 28.08 -12.34 17.21
CA GLN A 7 28.40 -13.36 18.21
C GLN A 7 27.40 -14.53 18.20
N ILE A 8 26.29 -14.43 17.46
CA ILE A 8 25.28 -15.50 17.35
C ILE A 8 25.81 -16.61 16.43
N LEU A 9 25.97 -17.81 16.99
CA LEU A 9 26.52 -18.99 16.29
C LEU A 9 25.42 -19.76 15.54
N VAL A 10 24.98 -19.19 14.42
CA VAL A 10 23.81 -19.69 13.65
C VAL A 10 24.00 -21.04 12.97
N GLU A 11 25.22 -21.59 12.88
CA GLU A 11 25.43 -22.98 12.45
C GLU A 11 24.87 -24.02 13.45
N SER A 12 24.61 -23.59 14.69
CA SER A 12 24.06 -24.40 15.77
C SER A 12 22.57 -24.15 16.02
N LEU A 13 21.90 -23.37 15.15
CA LEU A 13 20.47 -23.04 15.25
C LEU A 13 19.77 -23.31 13.91
N THR A 14 18.56 -23.86 13.93
CA THR A 14 17.73 -24.04 12.71
C THR A 14 16.86 -22.83 12.42
N HIS A 15 16.41 -22.13 13.47
CA HIS A 15 15.54 -20.96 13.43
C HIS A 15 16.07 -19.93 14.45
N LEU A 16 15.76 -18.65 14.22
CA LEU A 16 16.11 -17.55 15.12
C LEU A 16 15.01 -16.49 15.02
N ASN A 17 14.36 -16.18 16.13
CA ASN A 17 13.26 -15.22 16.19
C ASN A 17 13.77 -13.86 16.67
N TYR A 18 13.48 -12.77 15.95
CA TYR A 18 13.82 -11.43 16.39
C TYR A 18 12.73 -10.84 17.30
N ALA A 19 12.93 -10.95 18.61
CA ALA A 19 12.08 -10.32 19.62
C ALA A 19 12.51 -8.85 19.85
N PHE A 20 11.76 -7.82 19.44
CA PHE A 20 10.46 -7.82 18.77
C PHE A 20 10.33 -6.67 17.75
N GLY A 21 9.52 -6.88 16.71
CA GLY A 21 8.84 -5.80 15.99
C GLY A 21 7.47 -5.51 16.60
N TYR A 22 6.97 -4.28 16.50
CA TYR A 22 5.72 -3.85 17.12
C TYR A 22 4.70 -3.34 16.09
N ILE A 23 3.44 -3.76 16.22
CA ILE A 23 2.31 -3.18 15.48
C ILE A 23 1.86 -1.91 16.20
N THR A 24 1.84 -0.77 15.49
CA THR A 24 1.31 0.50 16.04
C THR A 24 -0.22 0.49 16.04
N PRO A 25 -0.91 0.65 17.19
CA PRO A 25 -2.38 0.50 17.26
C PRO A 25 -3.18 1.47 16.38
N GLU A 26 -2.65 2.67 16.14
CA GLU A 26 -3.34 3.75 15.42
C GLU A 26 -3.21 3.67 13.90
N THR A 27 -2.18 2.97 13.38
CA THR A 27 -1.88 2.94 11.93
C THR A 27 -1.64 1.53 11.37
N TYR A 28 -1.60 0.52 12.23
CA TYR A 28 -1.27 -0.88 11.93
C TYR A 28 0.07 -1.06 11.18
N LYS A 29 0.93 -0.03 11.14
CA LYS A 29 2.30 -0.11 10.63
C LYS A 29 3.14 -0.90 11.63
N ILE A 30 3.90 -1.87 11.13
CA ILE A 30 4.91 -2.61 11.88
C ILE A 30 6.20 -1.79 11.91
N GLY A 31 6.71 -1.53 13.11
CA GLY A 31 7.90 -0.73 13.36
C GLY A 31 8.86 -1.40 14.34
N VAL A 32 10.04 -0.81 14.47
CA VAL A 32 11.07 -1.23 15.43
C VAL A 32 10.64 -0.91 16.87
N MET A 33 11.14 -1.66 17.85
CA MET A 33 10.98 -1.29 19.26
C MET A 33 11.57 0.11 19.51
N PRO A 34 10.89 1.03 20.24
CA PRO A 34 11.42 2.35 20.55
C PRO A 34 12.79 2.30 21.23
N GLY A 35 13.84 2.77 20.54
CA GLY A 35 15.22 2.75 21.02
C GLY A 35 16.11 1.68 20.38
N VAL A 36 15.56 0.81 19.53
CA VAL A 36 16.31 -0.08 18.64
C VAL A 36 16.56 0.62 17.29
N ASP A 37 17.77 0.49 16.75
CA ASP A 37 18.13 1.03 15.44
C ASP A 37 17.62 0.11 14.31
N ALA A 38 17.10 0.70 13.24
CA ALA A 38 16.65 -0.02 12.05
C ALA A 38 17.77 -0.80 11.36
N SER A 39 19.04 -0.38 11.53
CA SER A 39 20.22 -1.13 11.10
C SER A 39 20.25 -2.57 11.65
N THR A 40 19.75 -2.78 12.88
CA THR A 40 19.78 -4.07 13.58
C THR A 40 18.95 -5.15 12.87
N PHE A 41 17.95 -4.74 12.06
CA PHE A 41 17.11 -5.67 11.29
C PHE A 41 17.85 -6.22 10.06
N SER A 42 18.60 -5.38 9.35
CA SER A 42 19.47 -5.80 8.24
C SER A 42 20.66 -6.63 8.74
N ASP A 43 21.24 -6.26 9.89
CA ASP A 43 22.27 -7.02 10.59
C ASP A 43 21.78 -8.44 10.94
N PHE A 44 20.53 -8.57 11.41
CA PHE A 44 19.93 -9.85 11.79
C PHE A 44 19.69 -10.76 10.57
N THR A 45 19.16 -10.25 9.47
CA THR A 45 18.92 -11.07 8.27
C THR A 45 20.21 -11.41 7.52
N ALA A 46 21.23 -10.56 7.62
CA ALA A 46 22.57 -10.86 7.12
C ALA A 46 23.20 -12.10 7.79
N LEU A 47 22.70 -12.58 8.94
CA LEU A 47 23.11 -13.86 9.53
C LEU A 47 22.91 -15.05 8.60
N LYS A 48 21.98 -14.96 7.63
CA LYS A 48 21.79 -16.00 6.59
C LYS A 48 23.00 -16.22 5.68
N SER A 49 23.95 -15.28 5.66
CA SER A 49 25.27 -15.49 5.01
C SER A 49 26.04 -16.68 5.61
N LYS A 50 25.76 -17.03 6.87
CA LYS A 50 26.45 -18.06 7.66
C LYS A 50 25.63 -19.36 7.74
N ASN A 51 24.29 -19.28 7.74
CA ASN A 51 23.39 -20.44 7.65
C ASN A 51 22.16 -20.09 6.80
N SER A 52 21.97 -20.79 5.68
CA SER A 52 20.90 -20.53 4.70
C SER A 52 19.47 -20.86 5.15
N ASP A 53 19.32 -21.61 6.25
CA ASP A 53 18.09 -22.39 6.46
C ASP A 53 17.05 -21.69 7.39
N LEU A 54 17.38 -20.49 7.91
CA LEU A 54 16.64 -19.62 8.88
C LEU A 54 15.32 -18.97 8.36
N LYS A 55 14.35 -18.51 9.22
CA LYS A 55 12.93 -18.07 8.88
C LYS A 55 12.31 -16.91 9.77
N THR A 56 11.48 -15.92 9.26
CA THR A 56 10.61 -14.83 9.93
C THR A 56 9.70 -13.87 8.98
N PHE A 57 8.33 -13.75 8.89
CA PHE A 57 7.57 -12.97 7.78
C PHE A 57 5.98 -12.88 7.89
N ILE A 58 5.20 -11.89 7.34
CA ILE A 58 3.76 -11.80 6.74
C ILE A 58 3.12 -10.37 6.49
N THR A 59 2.47 -10.07 5.34
CA THR A 59 1.54 -8.92 5.00
C THR A 59 2.01 -7.47 5.19
N HIS A 60 1.72 -6.73 6.28
CA HIS A 60 2.52 -5.50 6.51
C HIS A 60 3.96 -5.90 6.84
N LEU A 61 4.13 -7.08 7.48
CA LEU A 61 5.41 -7.77 7.47
C LEU A 61 5.80 -8.42 6.09
N LEU A 62 4.96 -8.54 5.05
CA LEU A 62 5.40 -8.98 3.68
C LEU A 62 6.29 -7.88 3.12
N ALA A 63 5.83 -6.62 3.22
CA ALA A 63 6.64 -5.46 2.83
C ALA A 63 7.89 -5.32 3.72
N PHE A 64 7.71 -5.29 5.06
CA PHE A 64 8.81 -5.20 6.03
C PHE A 64 9.86 -6.31 5.84
N MET A 65 9.44 -7.54 5.54
CA MET A 65 10.32 -8.71 5.62
C MET A 65 10.81 -9.20 4.25
N ARG A 66 10.20 -8.76 3.15
CA ARG A 66 10.92 -8.64 1.86
C ARG A 66 11.97 -7.53 1.91
N HIS A 67 11.68 -6.40 2.57
CA HIS A 67 12.61 -5.27 2.69
C HIS A 67 13.86 -5.61 3.52
N TYR A 68 13.68 -6.22 4.70
CA TYR A 68 14.79 -6.64 5.55
C TYR A 68 15.34 -8.03 5.20
N GLY A 69 14.56 -8.94 4.59
CA GLY A 69 15.05 -10.22 4.06
C GLY A 69 14.89 -11.44 4.98
N PHE A 70 13.71 -11.62 5.58
CA PHE A 70 13.34 -12.74 6.44
C PHE A 70 12.28 -13.69 5.76
N ASP A 71 11.79 -14.78 6.40
CA ASP A 71 11.06 -15.91 5.74
C ASP A 71 10.09 -16.83 6.58
N GLY A 72 9.23 -16.26 7.45
CA GLY A 72 8.13 -16.94 8.21
C GLY A 72 8.02 -16.73 9.76
N VAL A 73 7.01 -15.98 10.28
CA VAL A 73 7.00 -15.37 11.64
C VAL A 73 6.67 -16.31 12.82
N ASP A 74 6.95 -15.83 14.03
CA ASP A 74 6.33 -16.28 15.28
C ASP A 74 5.44 -15.17 15.89
N PHE A 75 4.17 -15.46 16.19
CA PHE A 75 3.29 -14.56 16.93
C PHE A 75 3.33 -14.83 18.44
N ASP A 76 3.88 -13.87 19.20
CA ASP A 76 3.88 -13.86 20.66
C ASP A 76 2.82 -12.86 21.21
N TRP A 77 1.54 -13.24 21.12
CA TRP A 77 0.45 -12.47 21.72
C TRP A 77 0.24 -12.94 23.16
N GLU A 78 0.65 -12.12 24.14
CA GLU A 78 0.42 -12.37 25.57
C GLU A 78 -0.73 -11.55 26.21
N TYR A 79 -1.96 -12.05 26.34
CA TYR A 79 -2.59 -13.17 25.66
C TYR A 79 -3.95 -12.71 25.10
N PRO A 80 -4.45 -13.29 23.99
CA PRO A 80 -5.79 -12.99 23.47
C PRO A 80 -6.86 -13.23 24.53
N GLY A 81 -7.84 -12.33 24.66
CA GLY A 81 -8.94 -12.41 25.63
C GLY A 81 -8.55 -12.33 27.12
N ALA A 82 -7.27 -12.18 27.47
CA ALA A 82 -6.82 -12.15 28.85
C ALA A 82 -7.01 -10.76 29.50
N THR A 83 -8.12 -10.59 30.21
CA THR A 83 -8.56 -9.35 30.87
C THR A 83 -7.62 -8.81 31.95
N ASP A 84 -6.64 -9.60 32.39
CA ASP A 84 -5.56 -9.27 33.31
C ASP A 84 -4.24 -8.90 32.60
N ARG A 85 -4.15 -9.05 31.28
CA ARG A 85 -3.01 -8.64 30.44
C ARG A 85 -3.32 -7.46 29.50
N GLN A 86 -4.54 -7.33 29.00
CA GLN A 86 -4.94 -6.27 28.05
C GLN A 86 -5.71 -5.12 28.72
N PRO A 87 -5.64 -3.87 28.20
CA PRO A 87 -6.50 -2.77 28.63
C PRO A 87 -7.99 -3.12 28.52
N ASN A 88 -8.82 -2.67 29.47
CA ASN A 88 -10.27 -2.98 29.50
C ASN A 88 -11.01 -2.62 28.20
N GLU A 89 -10.51 -1.65 27.45
CA GLU A 89 -11.09 -1.13 26.20
C GLU A 89 -10.74 -1.97 24.96
N LEU A 90 -9.75 -2.87 25.07
CA LEU A 90 -9.24 -3.73 23.99
C LEU A 90 -9.49 -5.23 24.23
N ASN A 91 -10.22 -5.58 25.30
CA ASN A 91 -10.55 -6.98 25.61
C ASN A 91 -11.79 -7.43 24.82
N SER A 92 -11.64 -8.42 23.92
CA SER A 92 -12.77 -9.14 23.32
C SER A 92 -12.74 -10.63 23.71
N ALA A 93 -13.91 -11.27 23.76
CA ALA A 93 -14.00 -12.72 23.96
C ALA A 93 -13.74 -13.48 22.65
N GLU A 94 -13.77 -12.75 21.54
CA GLU A 94 -13.65 -13.20 20.16
C GLU A 94 -12.19 -13.28 19.70
N ASP A 95 -11.24 -12.68 20.43
CA ASP A 95 -9.80 -12.60 20.11
C ASP A 95 -9.22 -13.95 19.67
N GLY A 96 -9.51 -15.04 20.41
CA GLY A 96 -9.01 -16.38 20.10
C GLY A 96 -9.55 -16.96 18.78
N ALA A 97 -10.76 -16.57 18.36
CA ALA A 97 -11.32 -16.94 17.06
C ALA A 97 -10.77 -16.05 15.94
N ASN A 98 -10.66 -14.75 16.20
CA ASN A 98 -10.07 -13.77 15.28
C ASN A 98 -8.59 -14.09 14.97
N TYR A 99 -7.85 -14.59 15.95
CA TYR A 99 -6.45 -15.00 15.81
C TYR A 99 -6.28 -16.22 14.89
N ILE A 100 -7.26 -17.14 14.86
CA ILE A 100 -7.27 -18.24 13.87
C ILE A 100 -7.54 -17.71 12.46
N LEU A 101 -8.51 -16.81 12.30
CA LEU A 101 -8.80 -16.18 11.01
C LEU A 101 -7.58 -15.43 10.47
N LEU A 102 -6.93 -14.64 11.33
CA LEU A 102 -5.66 -13.98 11.05
C LEU A 102 -4.62 -15.00 10.56
N MET A 103 -4.38 -16.10 11.29
CA MET A 103 -3.45 -17.17 10.90
C MET A 103 -3.81 -17.91 9.60
N GLN A 104 -5.09 -17.94 9.22
CA GLN A 104 -5.57 -18.53 7.96
C GLN A 104 -5.37 -17.59 6.78
N ASP A 105 -5.71 -16.30 6.92
CA ASP A 105 -5.45 -15.25 5.92
C ASP A 105 -3.92 -15.09 5.68
N ILE A 106 -3.14 -15.24 6.75
CA ILE A 106 -1.68 -15.34 6.76
C ILE A 106 -1.19 -16.46 5.83
N GLN A 107 -1.65 -17.71 6.02
CA GLN A 107 -1.18 -18.84 5.21
C GLN A 107 -1.69 -18.77 3.77
N ALA A 108 -2.91 -18.27 3.54
CA ALA A 108 -3.41 -18.00 2.20
C ALA A 108 -2.53 -16.97 1.45
N ALA A 109 -1.94 -15.99 2.16
CA ALA A 109 -0.96 -15.07 1.59
C ALA A 109 0.43 -15.71 1.37
N PHE A 110 0.73 -16.83 2.03
CA PHE A 110 1.99 -17.59 1.91
C PHE A 110 2.01 -18.58 0.76
N ASP A 111 0.93 -19.34 0.57
CA ASP A 111 0.78 -20.27 -0.55
C ASP A 111 0.95 -19.58 -1.92
N LEU A 112 0.71 -18.26 -1.97
CA LEU A 112 0.88 -17.40 -3.15
C LEU A 112 2.32 -16.94 -3.42
N GLN A 113 3.30 -17.27 -2.57
CA GLN A 113 4.68 -16.77 -2.69
C GLN A 113 5.57 -17.67 -3.56
N PRO A 114 6.67 -17.12 -4.14
CA PRO A 114 7.68 -17.91 -4.84
C PRO A 114 8.47 -18.84 -3.90
N GLU A 115 8.75 -18.36 -2.68
CA GLU A 115 9.49 -19.02 -1.60
C GLU A 115 8.56 -19.69 -0.57
N SER A 116 9.07 -20.71 0.13
CA SER A 116 8.34 -21.34 1.25
C SER A 116 8.57 -20.54 2.53
N LEU A 117 7.48 -20.13 3.19
CA LEU A 117 7.49 -19.32 4.40
C LEU A 117 6.80 -20.07 5.55
N VAL A 118 7.27 -19.87 6.78
CA VAL A 118 6.82 -20.57 8.00
C VAL A 118 5.81 -19.74 8.81
N LEU A 119 4.75 -20.32 9.34
CA LEU A 119 3.96 -19.69 10.42
C LEU A 119 4.18 -20.43 11.74
N SER A 120 4.52 -19.69 12.78
CA SER A 120 4.53 -20.18 14.16
C SER A 120 3.84 -19.22 15.11
N PHE A 121 3.52 -19.71 16.31
CA PHE A 121 3.07 -18.87 17.41
C PHE A 121 3.57 -19.38 18.76
N THR A 122 3.78 -18.44 19.67
CA THR A 122 4.18 -18.70 21.05
C THR A 122 2.93 -18.83 21.94
N ALA A 123 2.92 -19.84 22.83
CA ALA A 123 1.73 -20.22 23.58
C ALA A 123 2.00 -20.53 25.07
N PRO A 124 1.11 -20.12 26.00
CA PRO A 124 1.31 -20.27 27.44
C PRO A 124 1.02 -21.68 27.96
N THR A 125 1.80 -22.11 28.95
CA THR A 125 1.60 -23.37 29.68
C THR A 125 0.38 -23.39 30.61
N SER A 126 -0.02 -22.24 31.16
CA SER A 126 -1.10 -22.20 32.17
C SER A 126 -2.48 -22.30 31.52
N TYR A 127 -3.35 -23.16 32.06
CA TYR A 127 -4.76 -23.24 31.64
C TYR A 127 -5.51 -21.89 31.79
N TRP A 128 -5.08 -21.02 32.71
CA TRP A 128 -5.71 -19.72 32.93
C TRP A 128 -5.61 -18.79 31.71
N TYR A 129 -4.48 -18.84 30.98
CA TYR A 129 -4.31 -18.09 29.74
C TYR A 129 -4.61 -18.93 28.50
N LEU A 130 -4.21 -20.21 28.48
CA LEU A 130 -4.39 -21.09 27.32
C LEU A 130 -5.88 -21.35 26.98
N ARG A 131 -6.81 -21.20 27.94
CA ARG A 131 -8.27 -21.36 27.69
C ARG A 131 -8.86 -20.42 26.62
N TRP A 132 -8.15 -19.35 26.26
CA TRP A 132 -8.58 -18.41 25.21
C TRP A 132 -8.09 -18.83 23.80
N PHE A 133 -7.20 -19.81 23.73
CA PHE A 133 -6.68 -20.37 22.47
C PHE A 133 -7.52 -21.60 22.10
N ASP A 134 -8.15 -21.59 20.93
CA ASP A 134 -8.67 -22.82 20.31
C ASP A 134 -7.50 -23.57 19.66
N ILE A 135 -6.67 -24.11 20.54
CA ILE A 135 -5.29 -24.53 20.27
C ILE A 135 -5.18 -25.64 19.22
N GLY A 136 -6.24 -26.44 19.05
CA GLY A 136 -6.33 -27.44 17.99
C GLY A 136 -6.35 -26.82 16.59
N LYS A 137 -7.24 -25.83 16.36
CA LYS A 137 -7.30 -25.12 15.06
C LYS A 137 -6.09 -24.23 14.81
N MET A 138 -5.52 -23.66 15.87
CA MET A 138 -4.27 -22.90 15.77
C MET A 138 -3.10 -23.81 15.35
N ALA A 139 -3.04 -25.05 15.88
CA ALA A 139 -2.10 -26.07 15.44
C ALA A 139 -2.36 -26.62 14.01
N GLU A 140 -3.57 -26.47 13.49
CA GLU A 140 -3.87 -26.77 12.08
C GLU A 140 -3.31 -25.67 11.16
N ALA A 141 -3.46 -24.39 11.52
CA ALA A 141 -3.03 -23.24 10.72
C ALA A 141 -1.52 -22.95 10.74
N ALA A 142 -0.86 -23.06 11.89
CA ALA A 142 0.58 -22.83 12.02
C ALA A 142 1.41 -24.09 11.74
N ASP A 143 2.64 -23.95 11.24
CA ASP A 143 3.59 -25.06 11.05
C ASP A 143 4.02 -25.67 12.38
N TYR A 144 4.36 -24.84 13.37
CA TYR A 144 4.71 -25.28 14.73
C TYR A 144 4.31 -24.26 15.82
N ILE A 145 4.30 -24.73 17.07
CA ILE A 145 3.94 -24.01 18.29
C ILE A 145 5.17 -23.92 19.19
N ASN A 146 5.49 -22.71 19.63
CA ASN A 146 6.53 -22.41 20.59
C ASN A 146 5.92 -22.39 22.02
N PHE A 147 5.99 -23.52 22.73
CA PHE A 147 5.31 -23.67 24.02
C PHE A 147 6.20 -23.18 25.17
N MET A 148 5.74 -22.16 25.90
CA MET A 148 6.51 -21.50 26.95
C MET A 148 6.57 -22.34 28.24
N THR A 149 7.44 -23.34 28.23
CA THR A 149 7.71 -24.26 29.34
C THR A 149 8.68 -23.69 30.37
N TYR A 150 8.58 -22.38 30.57
CA TYR A 150 9.26 -21.56 31.57
C TYR A 150 8.25 -20.58 32.19
N ASP A 151 8.64 -19.86 33.23
CA ASP A 151 7.78 -18.91 33.95
C ASP A 151 6.48 -19.52 34.53
N LEU A 152 6.53 -20.80 34.86
CA LEU A 152 5.49 -21.48 35.64
C LEU A 152 5.29 -20.80 37.02
N HIS A 153 6.36 -20.24 37.58
CA HIS A 153 6.41 -19.69 38.93
C HIS A 153 7.23 -18.40 39.01
N GLY A 154 6.81 -17.50 39.89
CA GLY A 154 7.47 -16.21 40.08
C GLY A 154 6.84 -15.37 41.19
N VAL A 155 7.33 -14.14 41.36
CA VAL A 155 6.90 -13.24 42.44
C VAL A 155 5.40 -12.90 42.39
N TRP A 156 4.76 -13.05 41.24
CA TRP A 156 3.32 -12.88 41.02
C TRP A 156 2.45 -13.90 41.76
N ASP A 157 3.00 -15.05 42.15
CA ASP A 157 2.27 -16.09 42.90
C ASP A 157 1.79 -15.60 44.27
N SER A 158 2.39 -14.52 44.78
CA SER A 158 1.89 -13.75 45.93
C SER A 158 0.45 -13.24 45.81
N ASN A 159 -0.06 -13.08 44.59
CA ASN A 159 -1.39 -12.54 44.29
C ASN A 159 -2.40 -13.62 43.86
N ASN A 160 -2.00 -14.89 43.78
CA ASN A 160 -2.83 -16.00 43.30
C ASN A 160 -2.90 -17.16 44.33
N PRO A 161 -3.66 -18.25 44.08
CA PRO A 161 -3.82 -19.35 45.04
C PRO A 161 -2.56 -20.15 45.40
N ILE A 162 -1.45 -20.02 44.65
CA ILE A 162 -0.16 -20.65 44.94
C ILE A 162 0.49 -19.99 46.16
N GLY A 163 0.40 -18.65 46.27
CA GLY A 163 0.87 -17.87 47.41
C GLY A 163 2.39 -17.66 47.47
N ASN A 164 2.85 -17.10 48.60
CA ASN A 164 4.24 -16.67 48.83
C ASN A 164 5.24 -17.83 49.06
N GLN A 165 5.30 -18.84 48.17
CA GLN A 165 6.26 -19.96 48.25
C GLN A 165 7.20 -20.00 47.03
N VAL A 166 8.49 -20.28 47.23
CA VAL A 166 9.47 -20.40 46.14
C VAL A 166 9.27 -21.73 45.43
N LEU A 167 9.11 -21.69 44.11
CA LEU A 167 8.89 -22.86 43.26
C LEU A 167 9.66 -22.65 41.95
N ALA A 168 9.98 -23.75 41.25
CA ALA A 168 10.89 -23.70 40.12
C ALA A 168 10.16 -23.38 38.81
N HIS A 169 10.55 -22.29 38.15
CA HIS A 169 9.82 -21.78 36.97
C HIS A 169 9.92 -22.66 35.71
N THR A 170 10.75 -23.71 35.70
CA THR A 170 10.92 -24.68 34.60
C THR A 170 10.71 -26.13 35.06
N ASN A 171 9.85 -26.38 36.07
CA ASN A 171 9.62 -27.70 36.64
C ASN A 171 9.05 -28.72 35.62
N LEU A 172 9.85 -29.75 35.30
CA LEU A 172 9.52 -30.82 34.37
C LEU A 172 8.25 -31.62 34.73
N THR A 173 7.85 -31.72 36.01
CA THR A 173 6.57 -32.37 36.35
C THR A 173 5.36 -31.55 35.92
N GLU A 174 5.48 -30.22 35.95
CA GLU A 174 4.42 -29.29 35.59
C GLU A 174 4.40 -29.02 34.09
N ILE A 175 5.57 -29.01 33.43
CA ILE A 175 5.68 -29.06 31.96
C ILE A 175 4.90 -30.26 31.38
N LYS A 176 5.01 -31.43 32.03
CA LYS A 176 4.25 -32.64 31.66
C LYS A 176 2.73 -32.44 31.83
N GLU A 177 2.28 -31.78 32.89
CA GLU A 177 0.86 -31.46 33.11
C GLU A 177 0.33 -30.36 32.17
N ALA A 178 1.20 -29.47 31.69
CA ALA A 178 0.85 -28.45 30.69
C ALA A 178 0.72 -29.04 29.27
N LEU A 179 1.62 -29.94 28.86
CA LEU A 179 1.54 -30.62 27.55
C LEU A 179 0.27 -31.47 27.39
N GLU A 180 -0.25 -32.04 28.48
CA GLU A 180 -1.57 -32.70 28.52
C GLU A 180 -2.72 -31.81 28.02
N LEU A 181 -2.61 -30.47 28.14
CA LEU A 181 -3.60 -29.54 27.59
C LEU A 181 -3.59 -29.53 26.04
N LEU A 182 -2.43 -29.76 25.42
CA LEU A 182 -2.28 -29.86 23.97
C LEU A 182 -2.82 -31.20 23.46
N TRP A 183 -2.45 -32.30 24.11
CA TRP A 183 -2.88 -33.66 23.73
C TRP A 183 -4.40 -33.85 23.81
N ARG A 184 -5.05 -33.25 24.82
CA ARG A 184 -6.52 -33.28 24.96
C ARG A 184 -7.26 -32.48 23.89
N ASN A 185 -6.56 -31.64 23.14
CA ASN A 185 -7.07 -30.91 21.98
C ASN A 185 -6.57 -31.50 20.63
N ASN A 186 -5.96 -32.69 20.64
CA ASN A 186 -5.43 -33.41 19.47
C ASN A 186 -4.28 -32.70 18.72
N VAL A 187 -3.57 -31.78 19.38
CA VAL A 187 -2.37 -31.14 18.80
C VAL A 187 -1.31 -32.23 18.49
N PRO A 188 -0.76 -32.29 17.26
CA PRO A 188 0.29 -33.26 16.93
C PRO A 188 1.59 -32.97 17.69
N PRO A 189 2.22 -33.95 18.38
CA PRO A 189 3.47 -33.71 19.11
C PRO A 189 4.59 -33.12 18.26
N ALA A 190 4.73 -33.59 17.01
CA ALA A 190 5.72 -33.10 16.05
C ALA A 190 5.54 -31.64 15.61
N LYS A 191 4.44 -30.96 16.01
CA LYS A 191 4.26 -29.51 15.84
C LYS A 191 4.63 -28.70 17.09
N VAL A 192 5.08 -29.31 18.18
CA VAL A 192 5.34 -28.60 19.45
C VAL A 192 6.83 -28.49 19.71
N ASN A 193 7.32 -27.27 19.94
CA ASN A 193 8.64 -26.97 20.49
C ASN A 193 8.50 -26.65 21.99
N ILE A 194 9.39 -27.15 22.85
CA ILE A 194 9.43 -26.74 24.27
C ILE A 194 10.46 -25.63 24.52
N GLY A 195 10.06 -24.61 25.28
CA GLY A 195 10.91 -23.53 25.75
C GLY A 195 11.89 -23.95 26.86
N LEU A 196 13.17 -23.76 26.59
CA LEU A 196 14.27 -23.84 27.55
C LEU A 196 14.70 -22.41 27.94
N ALA A 197 14.79 -22.14 29.24
CA ALA A 197 15.13 -20.81 29.77
C ALA A 197 16.64 -20.69 30.04
N PHE A 198 17.28 -19.64 29.51
CA PHE A 198 18.66 -19.24 29.82
C PHE A 198 18.69 -18.16 30.93
N TYR A 199 17.71 -18.20 31.82
CA TYR A 199 17.56 -17.33 32.98
C TYR A 199 16.86 -18.07 34.12
N SER A 200 16.85 -17.46 35.30
CA SER A 200 16.12 -17.90 36.48
C SER A 200 15.08 -16.86 36.90
N ARG A 201 13.91 -17.31 37.36
CA ARG A 201 13.06 -16.51 38.27
C ARG A 201 13.54 -16.72 39.71
N THR A 202 13.80 -15.60 40.39
CA THR A 202 14.53 -15.58 41.66
C THR A 202 13.74 -14.89 42.77
N PHE A 203 13.96 -15.31 44.01
CA PHE A 203 13.12 -14.92 45.15
C PHE A 203 13.98 -14.49 46.34
N GLN A 204 13.49 -13.53 47.11
CA GLN A 204 14.04 -13.24 48.44
C GLN A 204 13.22 -13.96 49.50
N LEU A 205 13.87 -14.86 50.24
CA LEU A 205 13.26 -15.70 51.28
C LEU A 205 12.79 -14.87 52.49
N SER A 206 11.62 -15.21 53.03
CA SER A 206 11.12 -14.73 54.32
C SER A 206 11.83 -15.41 55.49
N ASP A 207 12.06 -16.72 55.37
CA ASP A 207 12.79 -17.53 56.36
C ASP A 207 14.16 -17.94 55.83
N LYS A 208 15.23 -17.40 56.44
CA LYS A 208 16.62 -17.70 56.07
C LYS A 208 17.06 -19.14 56.36
N THR A 209 16.25 -19.91 57.09
CA THR A 209 16.54 -21.32 57.43
C THR A 209 15.87 -22.32 56.50
N CYS A 210 14.99 -21.85 55.61
CA CYS A 210 14.25 -22.66 54.65
C CYS A 210 14.78 -22.38 53.24
N THR A 211 15.44 -23.36 52.62
CA THR A 211 16.20 -23.17 51.36
C THR A 211 15.72 -24.04 50.18
N THR A 212 14.67 -24.84 50.37
CA THR A 212 14.10 -25.74 49.35
C THR A 212 12.92 -25.10 48.61
N PRO A 213 12.45 -25.69 47.49
CA PRO A 213 11.08 -25.45 47.00
C PRO A 213 10.04 -25.55 48.13
N GLY A 214 8.97 -24.75 48.04
CA GLY A 214 7.93 -24.59 49.06
C GLY A 214 8.27 -23.63 50.21
N CYS A 215 9.51 -23.12 50.30
CA CYS A 215 9.90 -22.17 51.35
C CYS A 215 9.34 -20.76 51.11
N PRO A 216 9.02 -19.99 52.17
CA PRO A 216 8.28 -18.75 52.01
C PRO A 216 9.15 -17.60 51.49
N PHE A 217 8.64 -16.78 50.56
CA PHE A 217 9.30 -15.55 50.07
C PHE A 217 8.67 -14.25 50.61
N LYS A 218 9.34 -13.12 50.36
CA LYS A 218 8.87 -11.74 50.65
C LYS A 218 8.95 -10.77 49.47
N GLY A 219 9.56 -11.17 48.36
CA GLY A 219 9.70 -10.42 47.12
C GLY A 219 10.62 -11.15 46.14
N GLY A 220 10.97 -10.51 45.02
CA GLY A 220 12.04 -10.99 44.13
C GLY A 220 13.41 -10.90 44.79
N ALA A 221 14.39 -11.65 44.28
CA ALA A 221 15.77 -11.49 44.73
C ALA A 221 16.34 -10.12 44.33
N ILE A 222 17.47 -9.75 44.94
CA ILE A 222 18.26 -8.58 44.55
C ILE A 222 18.58 -8.68 43.04
N ALA A 223 18.31 -7.59 42.32
CA ALA A 223 18.52 -7.52 40.87
C ALA A 223 19.96 -7.83 40.45
N GLY A 224 20.10 -8.53 39.33
CA GLY A 224 21.40 -8.83 38.72
C GLY A 224 22.13 -7.57 38.24
N ALA A 225 23.46 -7.66 38.11
CA ALA A 225 24.31 -6.54 37.67
C ALA A 225 24.12 -6.20 36.17
N CYS A 226 23.79 -7.21 35.37
CA CYS A 226 23.49 -7.13 33.95
C CYS A 226 21.98 -7.01 33.71
N THR A 227 21.15 -7.89 34.31
CA THR A 227 19.69 -7.89 34.08
C THR A 227 18.98 -6.69 34.72
N GLN A 228 19.49 -6.18 35.85
CA GLN A 228 18.95 -5.04 36.61
C GLN A 228 17.46 -5.15 37.02
N ASN A 229 16.87 -6.34 36.88
CA ASN A 229 15.50 -6.65 37.24
C ASN A 229 15.44 -7.47 38.53
N SER A 230 14.61 -7.05 39.50
CA SER A 230 14.45 -7.79 40.76
C SER A 230 13.58 -9.03 40.54
N GLY A 231 14.08 -10.20 40.91
CA GLY A 231 13.41 -11.46 40.68
C GLY A 231 13.75 -12.16 39.36
N THR A 232 14.79 -11.71 38.65
CA THR A 232 15.40 -12.42 37.52
C THR A 232 16.93 -12.40 37.64
N LEU A 233 17.59 -13.45 37.14
CA LEU A 233 19.03 -13.47 36.82
C LEU A 233 19.21 -14.21 35.48
N SER A 234 20.14 -13.77 34.62
CA SER A 234 20.51 -14.53 33.41
C SER A 234 21.44 -15.71 33.76
N TYR A 235 21.60 -16.68 32.84
CA TYR A 235 22.53 -17.81 33.02
C TYR A 235 23.95 -17.33 33.35
N SER A 236 24.44 -16.31 32.63
CA SER A 236 25.71 -15.62 32.92
C SER A 236 25.82 -15.06 34.35
N GLU A 237 24.73 -14.52 34.91
CA GLU A 237 24.71 -14.03 36.30
C GLU A 237 24.62 -15.16 37.33
N ILE A 238 23.99 -16.27 36.95
CA ILE A 238 23.89 -17.48 37.78
C ILE A 238 25.25 -18.17 37.89
N THR A 239 25.97 -18.36 36.78
CA THR A 239 27.31 -18.93 36.80
C THR A 239 28.30 -18.04 37.55
N ASP A 240 28.22 -16.71 37.40
CA ASP A 240 28.99 -15.74 38.21
C ASP A 240 28.69 -15.87 39.72
N VAL A 241 27.43 -16.02 40.14
CA VAL A 241 27.08 -16.20 41.58
C VAL A 241 27.57 -17.55 42.11
N LEU A 242 27.37 -18.64 41.36
CA LEU A 242 27.83 -19.98 41.74
C LEU A 242 29.36 -20.02 41.91
N ALA A 243 30.10 -19.46 40.94
CA ALA A 243 31.56 -19.41 40.96
C ALA A 243 32.10 -18.47 42.06
N SER A 244 31.57 -17.24 42.16
CA SER A 244 32.08 -16.24 43.12
C SER A 244 31.82 -16.57 44.58
N GLN A 245 30.76 -17.34 44.89
CA GLN A 245 30.46 -17.80 46.25
C GLN A 245 30.85 -19.27 46.50
N ASN A 246 31.41 -19.97 45.51
CA ASN A 246 31.75 -21.39 45.56
C ASN A 246 30.55 -22.24 46.05
N ILE A 247 29.40 -22.04 45.40
CA ILE A 247 28.14 -22.74 45.71
C ILE A 247 28.05 -24.00 44.84
N THR A 248 27.75 -25.14 45.46
CA THR A 248 27.28 -26.33 44.74
C THR A 248 25.75 -26.31 44.76
N PRO A 249 25.06 -26.26 43.61
CA PRO A 249 23.61 -26.29 43.55
C PRO A 249 23.06 -27.67 43.91
N VAL A 250 21.78 -27.72 44.29
CA VAL A 250 21.04 -28.97 44.52
C VAL A 250 20.27 -29.33 43.26
N TYR A 251 20.55 -30.51 42.70
CA TYR A 251 19.76 -31.09 41.60
C TYR A 251 18.50 -31.75 42.16
N ASP A 252 17.34 -31.38 41.63
CA ASP A 252 16.07 -32.11 41.83
C ASP A 252 15.77 -32.91 40.57
N GLU A 253 16.21 -34.17 40.55
CA GLU A 253 16.01 -35.14 39.46
C GLU A 253 14.52 -35.33 39.07
N LYS A 254 13.60 -35.12 40.02
CA LYS A 254 12.17 -35.26 39.76
C LYS A 254 11.61 -34.03 39.06
N ALA A 255 11.99 -32.84 39.53
CA ALA A 255 11.57 -31.56 38.95
C ALA A 255 12.39 -31.16 37.70
N GLY A 256 13.51 -31.84 37.43
CA GLY A 256 14.37 -31.56 36.28
C GLY A 256 14.91 -30.14 36.26
N ILE A 257 15.39 -29.68 37.42
CA ILE A 257 15.94 -28.34 37.66
C ILE A 257 17.06 -28.42 38.70
N LYS A 258 17.91 -27.40 38.73
CA LYS A 258 18.85 -27.15 39.83
C LYS A 258 18.44 -25.91 40.61
N TYR A 259 18.65 -25.92 41.92
CA TYR A 259 18.35 -24.75 42.76
C TYR A 259 19.44 -24.49 43.80
N PHE A 260 19.55 -23.24 44.23
CA PHE A 260 20.54 -22.81 45.22
C PHE A 260 20.10 -21.56 45.99
N THR A 261 20.83 -21.27 47.07
CA THR A 261 20.66 -20.04 47.84
C THR A 261 21.99 -19.31 48.04
N TRP A 262 21.98 -17.99 47.88
CA TRP A 262 23.14 -17.12 48.12
C TRP A 262 22.78 -15.97 49.07
N ASN A 263 23.78 -15.25 49.59
CA ASN A 263 23.61 -14.10 50.49
C ASN A 263 22.67 -14.33 51.71
N GLN A 264 22.54 -15.58 52.17
CA GLN A 264 21.66 -16.06 53.25
C GLN A 264 20.14 -16.01 53.02
N ASP A 265 19.61 -15.20 52.10
CA ASP A 265 18.16 -15.07 51.91
C ASP A 265 17.71 -14.83 50.46
N GLN A 266 18.56 -15.15 49.49
CA GLN A 266 18.25 -15.12 48.07
C GLN A 266 18.19 -16.57 47.55
N TRP A 267 17.22 -16.88 46.68
CA TRP A 267 16.97 -18.23 46.14
C TRP A 267 16.73 -18.18 44.64
N ALA A 268 17.24 -19.18 43.91
CA ALA A 268 17.08 -19.32 42.46
C ALA A 268 16.92 -20.79 42.08
N SER A 269 16.10 -21.06 41.05
CA SER A 269 16.07 -22.31 40.29
C SER A 269 16.46 -22.04 38.84
N TYR A 270 17.32 -22.87 38.25
CA TYR A 270 17.84 -22.70 36.91
C TYR A 270 18.09 -24.06 36.24
N ASP A 271 18.47 -24.02 34.96
CA ASP A 271 18.83 -25.19 34.16
C ASP A 271 20.30 -25.12 33.69
N ASP A 272 20.94 -26.29 33.56
CA ASP A 272 22.26 -26.48 32.92
C ASP A 272 22.27 -27.79 32.10
N GLU A 273 23.43 -28.19 31.55
CA GLU A 273 23.60 -29.42 30.74
C GLU A 273 22.83 -30.64 31.28
N GLU A 274 22.87 -30.91 32.59
CA GLU A 274 22.24 -32.10 33.16
C GLU A 274 20.71 -32.05 33.08
N THR A 275 20.11 -30.86 33.24
CA THR A 275 18.66 -30.68 33.26
C THR A 275 18.10 -30.32 31.89
N PHE A 276 18.86 -29.62 31.04
CA PHE A 276 18.56 -29.47 29.62
C PHE A 276 18.51 -30.83 28.94
N GLN A 277 19.53 -31.68 29.11
CA GLN A 277 19.52 -33.03 28.52
C GLN A 277 18.34 -33.87 29.03
N GLN A 278 18.00 -33.83 30.33
CA GLN A 278 16.81 -34.52 30.85
C GLN A 278 15.49 -34.02 30.22
N LYS A 279 15.38 -32.72 29.93
CA LYS A 279 14.23 -32.11 29.24
C LYS A 279 14.19 -32.50 27.76
N ILE A 280 15.35 -32.60 27.11
CA ILE A 280 15.52 -33.01 25.71
C ILE A 280 15.25 -34.51 25.53
N GLU A 281 15.71 -35.37 26.44
CA GLU A 281 15.35 -36.80 26.48
C GLU A 281 13.83 -36.96 26.55
N PHE A 282 13.16 -36.24 27.46
CA PHE A 282 11.69 -36.26 27.56
C PHE A 282 11.00 -35.74 26.29
N ALA A 283 11.49 -34.66 25.67
CA ALA A 283 10.95 -34.15 24.40
C ALA A 283 11.04 -35.20 23.27
N ASN A 284 12.17 -35.90 23.19
CA ASN A 284 12.36 -37.01 22.26
C ASN A 284 11.44 -38.21 22.57
N GLU A 285 11.22 -38.55 23.86
CA GLU A 285 10.27 -39.60 24.26
C GLU A 285 8.82 -39.30 23.82
N GLN A 286 8.41 -38.02 23.82
CA GLN A 286 7.07 -37.62 23.37
C GLN A 286 6.98 -37.44 21.85
N GLY A 287 8.11 -37.45 21.12
CA GLY A 287 8.16 -37.17 19.68
C GLY A 287 7.82 -35.71 19.36
N LEU A 288 8.35 -34.77 20.15
CA LEU A 288 8.16 -33.33 19.94
C LEU A 288 8.89 -32.83 18.67
N GLY A 289 8.46 -31.69 18.15
CA GLY A 289 9.01 -31.10 16.91
C GLY A 289 10.41 -30.49 17.09
N GLY A 290 10.71 -29.97 18.29
CA GLY A 290 11.97 -29.29 18.55
C GLY A 290 12.02 -28.56 19.90
N LEU A 291 12.86 -27.53 19.96
CA LEU A 291 13.19 -26.75 21.15
C LEU A 291 13.15 -25.25 20.81
N LEU A 292 12.72 -24.44 21.78
CA LEU A 292 12.83 -22.99 21.78
C LEU A 292 13.84 -22.59 22.87
N ILE A 293 14.68 -21.59 22.63
CA ILE A 293 15.62 -21.05 23.63
C ILE A 293 15.24 -19.59 23.94
N TRP A 294 14.94 -19.28 25.21
CA TRP A 294 14.73 -17.90 25.67
C TRP A 294 15.75 -17.53 26.75
N SER A 295 16.76 -16.71 26.46
CA SER A 295 17.19 -16.23 25.14
C SER A 295 18.70 -16.32 24.98
N VAL A 296 19.19 -16.42 23.74
CA VAL A 296 20.60 -16.70 23.43
C VAL A 296 21.57 -15.64 23.98
N ASP A 297 21.12 -14.40 24.18
CA ASP A 297 21.92 -13.32 24.75
C ASP A 297 22.10 -13.38 26.28
N GLN A 298 21.41 -14.30 26.95
CA GLN A 298 21.43 -14.50 28.40
C GLN A 298 22.43 -15.58 28.86
N ASP A 299 22.94 -16.38 27.91
CA ASP A 299 24.03 -17.34 28.09
C ASP A 299 25.33 -16.63 28.56
N ASP A 300 26.30 -17.39 29.04
CA ASP A 300 27.60 -16.87 29.42
C ASP A 300 28.56 -16.72 28.23
N ARG A 301 29.78 -16.26 28.51
CA ARG A 301 30.77 -15.94 27.46
C ARG A 301 31.43 -17.18 26.83
N ASN A 302 31.24 -18.36 27.43
CA ASN A 302 31.70 -19.62 26.87
C ASN A 302 30.60 -20.24 25.99
N LEU A 303 29.35 -19.82 26.16
CA LEU A 303 28.12 -20.43 25.63
C LEU A 303 27.84 -21.80 26.25
N ASP A 304 28.05 -21.92 27.56
CA ASP A 304 27.94 -23.19 28.27
C ASP A 304 26.48 -23.67 28.45
N ALA A 305 25.46 -22.78 28.38
CA ALA A 305 24.06 -23.22 28.30
C ALA A 305 23.72 -23.77 26.90
N LEU A 306 24.14 -23.09 25.83
CA LEU A 306 23.97 -23.57 24.45
C LEU A 306 24.70 -24.91 24.22
N ARG A 307 25.91 -25.09 24.78
CA ARG A 307 26.57 -26.41 24.85
C ARG A 307 25.72 -27.45 25.55
N GLY A 308 25.15 -27.10 26.71
CA GLY A 308 24.28 -28.01 27.46
C GLY A 308 23.04 -28.48 26.68
N VAL A 309 22.53 -27.64 25.78
CA VAL A 309 21.42 -28.00 24.86
C VAL A 309 21.91 -28.88 23.69
N LEU A 310 23.09 -28.60 23.13
CA LEU A 310 23.63 -29.29 21.94
C LEU A 310 24.39 -30.59 22.25
N TYR A 311 24.72 -30.85 23.51
CA TYR A 311 25.46 -32.03 23.96
C TYR A 311 24.89 -33.33 23.36
N PRO A 312 25.74 -34.24 22.83
CA PRO A 312 27.20 -34.27 22.91
C PRO A 312 27.95 -33.53 21.77
N ASP A 313 27.26 -32.82 20.88
CA ASP A 313 27.91 -32.04 19.81
C ASP A 313 28.41 -30.69 20.35
N ASP A 314 29.61 -30.25 19.93
CA ASP A 314 30.21 -28.96 20.32
C ASP A 314 29.83 -27.85 19.32
N VAL A 315 29.85 -26.60 19.81
CA VAL A 315 29.37 -25.43 19.08
C VAL A 315 30.34 -25.05 17.96
N LYS A 316 29.84 -24.87 16.74
CA LYS A 316 30.66 -24.47 15.58
C LYS A 316 30.84 -22.96 15.56
N ALA A 317 32.09 -22.52 15.41
CA ALA A 317 32.45 -21.11 15.42
C ALA A 317 33.47 -20.78 14.33
N GLU A 318 33.02 -20.61 13.09
CA GLU A 318 33.85 -20.01 12.04
C GLU A 318 34.04 -18.51 12.29
N ASN A 319 35.27 -18.13 12.63
CA ASN A 319 35.67 -16.77 12.99
C ASN A 319 36.29 -16.04 11.78
N ASP A 320 35.48 -15.67 10.78
CA ASP A 320 35.82 -14.53 9.90
C ASP A 320 34.56 -13.94 9.25
N ILE A 321 34.16 -12.76 9.68
CA ILE A 321 33.04 -12.00 9.12
C ILE A 321 33.61 -10.63 8.74
N GLY A 322 34.00 -10.48 7.48
CA GLY A 322 34.64 -9.25 7.02
C GLY A 322 33.70 -8.05 7.06
N ASP A 323 34.12 -6.97 7.72
CA ASP A 323 33.41 -5.69 7.74
C ASP A 323 33.10 -5.19 6.31
N ASN A 324 31.85 -5.34 5.87
CA ASN A 324 31.39 -4.74 4.62
C ASN A 324 29.95 -4.23 4.69
N ILE A 325 29.65 -3.51 5.78
CA ILE A 325 28.45 -2.65 5.91
C ILE A 325 28.29 -1.73 4.68
N SER A 326 29.41 -1.30 4.07
CA SER A 326 29.39 -0.48 2.85
C SER A 326 28.78 -1.14 1.60
N TYR A 327 28.56 -2.46 1.59
CA TYR A 327 27.73 -3.10 0.55
C TYR A 327 26.26 -2.73 0.74
N TRP A 328 25.75 -2.83 1.97
CA TRP A 328 24.34 -2.58 2.31
C TRP A 328 23.98 -1.09 2.28
N GLU A 329 24.89 -0.19 2.70
CA GLU A 329 24.70 1.26 2.61
C GLU A 329 24.55 1.78 1.17
N ASN A 330 24.91 0.99 0.16
CA ASN A 330 24.82 1.35 -1.27
C ASN A 330 23.72 0.58 -2.04
N GLN A 331 22.98 -0.33 -1.40
CA GLN A 331 21.89 -1.09 -2.03
C GLN A 331 20.63 -0.22 -2.18
N GLN A 332 20.42 0.37 -3.36
CA GLN A 332 19.15 1.01 -3.70
C GLN A 332 18.11 -0.03 -4.18
N PRO A 333 16.80 0.17 -3.90
CA PRO A 333 15.74 -0.67 -4.46
C PRO A 333 15.85 -0.79 -5.99
N GLY A 334 15.89 -2.02 -6.50
CA GLY A 334 16.04 -2.33 -7.93
C GLY A 334 17.47 -2.62 -8.42
N ALA A 335 18.50 -2.55 -7.57
CA ALA A 335 19.88 -2.85 -7.95
C ALA A 335 20.16 -4.37 -8.11
N CYS A 336 19.90 -4.92 -9.30
CA CYS A 336 20.27 -6.30 -9.64
C CYS A 336 21.76 -6.43 -10.02
N GLU A 337 22.44 -7.44 -9.49
CA GLU A 337 23.88 -7.69 -9.70
C GLU A 337 24.13 -9.05 -10.38
N THR A 338 25.30 -9.22 -11.02
CA THR A 338 25.70 -10.53 -11.59
C THR A 338 26.83 -11.19 -10.80
N THR A 339 26.65 -12.47 -10.46
CA THR A 339 27.63 -13.23 -9.67
C THR A 339 28.90 -13.54 -10.45
N SER A 340 29.95 -14.01 -9.77
CA SER A 340 31.09 -14.63 -10.44
C SER A 340 30.68 -15.92 -11.18
N CYS A 341 31.46 -16.33 -12.18
CA CYS A 341 31.15 -17.52 -13.00
C CYS A 341 31.02 -18.81 -12.16
N GLY A 342 29.78 -19.29 -12.00
CA GLY A 342 29.44 -20.43 -11.15
C GLY A 342 29.26 -20.13 -9.66
N GLY A 343 29.15 -18.85 -9.25
CA GLY A 343 28.84 -18.42 -7.89
C GLY A 343 27.32 -18.38 -7.59
N SER A 344 26.98 -18.33 -6.30
CA SER A 344 25.63 -18.15 -5.76
C SER A 344 25.25 -16.68 -5.58
N CYS A 345 23.95 -16.40 -5.43
CA CYS A 345 23.45 -15.07 -5.08
C CYS A 345 23.80 -14.69 -3.63
N SER A 346 23.85 -13.39 -3.35
CA SER A 346 23.98 -12.85 -1.99
C SER A 346 22.71 -13.11 -1.17
N PRO A 347 22.79 -13.26 0.16
CA PRO A 347 21.61 -13.25 1.03
C PRO A 347 20.73 -12.01 0.79
N GLY A 348 19.43 -12.13 0.97
CA GLY A 348 18.50 -11.03 0.65
C GLY A 348 18.27 -10.79 -0.85
N THR A 349 18.94 -11.55 -1.74
CA THR A 349 18.72 -11.51 -3.20
C THR A 349 18.33 -12.89 -3.73
N ILE A 350 17.43 -12.94 -4.73
CA ILE A 350 17.05 -14.20 -5.42
C ILE A 350 17.59 -14.26 -6.85
N GLU A 351 17.82 -15.48 -7.34
CA GLU A 351 18.24 -15.76 -8.71
C GLU A 351 17.07 -15.55 -9.67
N ILE A 352 17.20 -14.59 -10.57
CA ILE A 352 16.21 -14.33 -11.64
C ILE A 352 16.50 -15.18 -12.87
N THR A 353 17.77 -15.28 -13.27
CA THR A 353 18.19 -16.01 -14.47
C THR A 353 19.71 -16.24 -14.47
N THR A 354 20.19 -17.04 -15.42
CA THR A 354 21.63 -17.31 -15.62
C THR A 354 22.19 -16.55 -16.82
N VAL A 355 23.35 -15.92 -16.65
CA VAL A 355 23.98 -15.05 -17.66
C VAL A 355 25.27 -15.68 -18.18
N THR A 356 25.48 -15.61 -19.49
CA THR A 356 26.63 -16.23 -20.17
C THR A 356 27.95 -15.58 -19.78
N CYS A 357 28.90 -16.36 -19.26
CA CYS A 357 30.19 -15.85 -18.77
C CYS A 357 31.04 -15.15 -19.86
N PRO A 358 31.44 -13.87 -19.68
CA PRO A 358 32.23 -13.10 -20.66
C PRO A 358 33.54 -13.74 -21.12
N SER A 359 34.12 -14.62 -20.31
CA SER A 359 35.42 -15.28 -20.59
C SER A 359 35.30 -16.73 -21.09
N GLY A 360 34.11 -17.19 -21.49
CA GLY A 360 33.90 -18.57 -21.97
C GLY A 360 33.97 -19.63 -20.86
N GLY A 361 33.63 -19.26 -19.62
CA GLY A 361 33.56 -20.18 -18.48
C GLY A 361 32.47 -21.23 -18.64
N LYS A 362 32.74 -22.48 -18.20
CA LYS A 362 31.81 -23.63 -18.35
C LYS A 362 30.59 -23.62 -17.42
N LYS A 363 30.49 -22.65 -16.51
CA LYS A 363 29.33 -22.42 -15.64
C LYS A 363 28.91 -20.95 -15.84
N PRO A 364 27.61 -20.64 -15.96
CA PRO A 364 27.15 -19.26 -16.13
C PRO A 364 27.32 -18.45 -14.84
N GLN A 365 27.19 -17.13 -14.95
CA GLN A 365 26.88 -16.24 -13.83
C GLN A 365 25.39 -16.35 -13.48
N LYS A 366 24.99 -15.86 -12.32
CA LYS A 366 23.58 -15.66 -11.95
C LYS A 366 23.28 -14.17 -11.94
N LEU A 367 22.10 -13.76 -12.42
CA LEU A 367 21.54 -12.44 -12.16
C LEU A 367 20.73 -12.53 -10.87
N CYS A 368 21.11 -11.73 -9.88
CA CYS A 368 20.53 -11.75 -8.55
C CYS A 368 19.92 -10.38 -8.23
N CYS A 369 18.67 -10.35 -7.80
CA CYS A 369 17.94 -9.11 -7.48
C CYS A 369 17.48 -9.12 -6.01
N PRO A 370 17.53 -7.99 -5.28
CA PRO A 370 17.03 -7.88 -3.91
C PRO A 370 15.56 -8.31 -3.80
N ILE A 371 15.19 -9.11 -2.78
CA ILE A 371 13.85 -9.71 -2.64
C ILE A 371 12.72 -8.65 -2.64
N ALA A 372 12.98 -7.45 -2.14
CA ALA A 372 12.06 -6.31 -2.16
C ALA A 372 11.80 -5.69 -3.55
N SER A 373 12.61 -6.02 -4.56
CA SER A 373 12.58 -5.43 -5.91
C SER A 373 12.77 -6.45 -7.03
N ALA A 374 12.87 -7.72 -6.68
CA ALA A 374 13.03 -8.83 -7.61
C ALA A 374 11.70 -9.08 -8.34
N PRO A 375 11.71 -9.19 -9.69
CA PRO A 375 10.60 -9.80 -10.41
C PRO A 375 10.36 -11.22 -9.87
N ASP A 376 9.11 -11.62 -9.72
CA ASP A 376 8.75 -13.00 -9.37
C ASP A 376 9.39 -13.94 -10.43
N PRO A 377 10.25 -14.90 -10.04
CA PRO A 377 10.93 -15.77 -11.00
C PRO A 377 9.98 -16.73 -11.74
N ARG A 378 8.72 -16.83 -11.31
CA ARG A 378 7.63 -17.50 -12.05
C ARG A 378 6.98 -16.58 -13.12
N ARG A 379 7.17 -15.26 -13.04
CA ARG A 379 6.62 -14.24 -13.96
C ARG A 379 7.69 -13.73 -14.95
N GLN A 380 7.93 -14.51 -16.00
CA GLN A 380 8.89 -14.15 -17.06
C GLN A 380 8.34 -13.08 -18.03
N PHE A 381 8.33 -11.81 -17.60
CA PHE A 381 8.03 -10.62 -18.45
C PHE A 381 6.85 -10.83 -19.41
N TYR A 382 5.68 -10.84 -18.79
CA TYR A 382 4.38 -11.14 -19.35
C TYR A 382 3.59 -9.84 -19.66
N CYS A 383 2.47 -9.84 -20.37
CA CYS A 383 1.89 -8.64 -20.99
C CYS A 383 1.36 -7.57 -20.01
N CYS A 384 1.79 -6.31 -20.17
CA CYS A 384 1.52 -5.13 -19.32
C CYS A 384 0.25 -5.19 -18.45
N PRO A 385 0.34 -5.00 -17.12
CA PRO A 385 -0.80 -5.13 -16.25
C PRO A 385 -1.64 -3.86 -16.29
N ILE A 386 -2.95 -4.07 -16.47
CA ILE A 386 -3.98 -3.07 -16.14
C ILE A 386 -3.96 -2.90 -14.61
N PRO A 387 -4.25 -1.71 -14.01
CA PRO A 387 -4.20 -1.52 -12.56
C PRO A 387 -5.02 -2.53 -11.73
N GLU A 388 -6.09 -3.07 -12.32
CA GLU A 388 -6.98 -4.12 -11.79
C GLU A 388 -6.43 -5.56 -11.92
N VAL A 389 -5.41 -5.80 -12.76
CA VAL A 389 -4.94 -7.14 -13.17
C VAL A 389 -3.45 -7.33 -12.86
N ALA A 390 -3.16 -7.43 -11.55
CA ALA A 390 -1.92 -7.93 -10.91
C ALA A 390 -0.57 -7.25 -11.24
N ASP A 391 0.27 -7.02 -10.22
CA ASP A 391 1.63 -6.50 -10.43
C ASP A 391 2.55 -7.49 -11.19
N GLY A 392 3.44 -6.95 -12.04
CA GLY A 392 4.64 -7.67 -12.51
C GLY A 392 4.71 -8.03 -13.99
N ALA A 393 4.15 -7.20 -14.88
CA ALA A 393 4.13 -7.47 -16.32
C ALA A 393 4.72 -6.32 -17.18
N GLY A 394 5.34 -6.69 -18.30
CA GLY A 394 5.80 -5.84 -19.40
C GLY A 394 6.14 -6.69 -20.64
N ILE A 395 5.85 -6.18 -21.85
CA ILE A 395 5.96 -6.95 -23.11
C ILE A 395 7.40 -7.40 -23.39
N ASN A 396 7.54 -8.68 -23.72
CA ASN A 396 8.82 -9.31 -24.03
C ASN A 396 9.28 -8.99 -25.47
N TYR A 397 10.58 -8.79 -25.67
CA TYR A 397 11.18 -8.31 -26.93
C TYR A 397 12.18 -9.31 -27.53
N GLY A 398 11.71 -10.16 -28.45
CA GLY A 398 12.59 -11.02 -29.24
C GLY A 398 13.32 -10.24 -30.35
N TRP A 399 14.65 -10.28 -30.34
CA TRP A 399 15.48 -9.88 -31.48
C TRP A 399 15.74 -11.13 -32.33
N LYS A 400 15.13 -11.21 -33.52
CA LYS A 400 15.20 -12.33 -34.49
C LYS A 400 14.73 -13.73 -34.05
N ASP A 401 14.57 -13.99 -32.76
CA ASP A 401 14.06 -15.28 -32.26
C ASP A 401 12.51 -15.29 -32.17
N LYS A 402 11.90 -16.46 -32.41
CA LYS A 402 10.45 -16.68 -32.25
C LYS A 402 10.03 -16.62 -30.77
N CYS A 403 8.75 -16.34 -30.51
CA CYS A 403 8.17 -16.42 -29.17
C CYS A 403 8.31 -17.83 -28.56
N SER A 404 8.35 -17.91 -27.22
CA SER A 404 8.48 -19.19 -26.48
C SER A 404 7.22 -20.06 -26.52
N ASP A 405 7.33 -21.35 -26.20
CA ASP A 405 6.23 -22.35 -26.28
C ASP A 405 4.99 -21.99 -25.41
N ASP A 406 5.16 -21.17 -24.38
CA ASP A 406 4.13 -20.62 -23.49
C ASP A 406 3.52 -19.28 -23.99
N GLN A 407 4.16 -18.66 -24.99
CA GLN A 407 3.86 -17.33 -25.51
C GLN A 407 3.21 -17.34 -26.90
N THR A 408 2.70 -16.20 -27.33
CA THR A 408 2.15 -16.01 -28.67
C THR A 408 2.47 -14.61 -29.21
N ILE A 409 2.50 -14.44 -30.54
CA ILE A 409 2.86 -13.17 -31.18
C ILE A 409 1.69 -12.19 -31.02
N LEU A 410 1.93 -11.05 -30.38
CA LEU A 410 0.91 -9.99 -30.21
C LEU A 410 1.06 -8.86 -31.24
N THR A 411 2.28 -8.59 -31.71
CA THR A 411 2.55 -7.80 -32.93
C THR A 411 3.98 -8.02 -33.46
N PHE A 412 4.32 -7.40 -34.58
CA PHE A 412 5.65 -7.48 -35.22
C PHE A 412 6.16 -6.10 -35.67
N ALA A 413 7.45 -6.02 -36.02
CA ALA A 413 8.01 -4.94 -36.82
C ALA A 413 9.13 -5.43 -37.75
N GLY A 414 9.22 -4.85 -38.96
CA GLY A 414 10.19 -5.21 -40.00
C GLY A 414 10.46 -4.06 -40.98
N THR A 415 11.43 -4.23 -41.88
CA THR A 415 11.97 -3.17 -42.74
C THR A 415 11.72 -3.40 -44.23
N PHE A 416 10.51 -3.08 -44.70
CA PHE A 416 10.12 -3.24 -46.11
C PHE A 416 10.20 -1.93 -46.89
N LEU A 417 10.68 -2.01 -48.14
CA LEU A 417 10.92 -0.84 -48.99
C LEU A 417 10.19 -0.84 -50.35
N GLU A 418 9.64 -1.97 -50.81
CA GLU A 418 9.13 -2.07 -52.20
C GLU A 418 7.70 -2.65 -52.38
N ASP A 419 7.16 -3.48 -51.49
CA ASP A 419 5.79 -4.05 -51.64
C ASP A 419 4.98 -4.04 -50.32
N ILE A 420 3.90 -3.24 -50.29
CA ILE A 420 3.03 -3.04 -49.10
C ILE A 420 1.73 -3.90 -49.20
N ALA A 421 1.36 -4.33 -50.41
CA ALA A 421 0.07 -4.96 -50.69
C ALA A 421 -0.24 -6.26 -49.90
N PRO A 422 0.72 -7.15 -49.55
CA PRO A 422 0.42 -8.35 -48.77
C PRO A 422 0.09 -8.07 -47.30
N ILE A 423 0.66 -7.00 -46.74
CA ILE A 423 0.65 -6.72 -45.29
C ILE A 423 -0.69 -6.16 -44.83
N ALA A 424 -1.43 -5.45 -45.70
CA ALA A 424 -2.67 -4.75 -45.34
C ALA A 424 -3.82 -5.65 -44.82
N GLY A 425 -3.68 -6.98 -44.87
CA GLY A 425 -4.59 -7.96 -44.27
C GLY A 425 -4.12 -8.52 -42.91
N LEU A 426 -2.96 -8.11 -42.39
CA LEU A 426 -2.43 -8.52 -41.09
C LEU A 426 -2.91 -7.61 -39.94
N ALA A 427 -3.28 -6.36 -40.24
CA ALA A 427 -3.82 -5.41 -39.28
C ALA A 427 -5.04 -5.98 -38.52
N GLY A 428 -4.89 -6.17 -37.21
CA GLY A 428 -5.91 -6.75 -36.33
C GLY A 428 -5.78 -8.26 -36.09
N LEU A 429 -4.86 -8.95 -36.78
CA LEU A 429 -4.47 -10.32 -36.41
C LEU A 429 -3.53 -10.29 -35.19
N PHE A 430 -3.68 -11.28 -34.33
CA PHE A 430 -2.79 -11.58 -33.22
C PHE A 430 -2.81 -13.09 -32.92
N GLY A 431 -1.88 -13.55 -32.11
CA GLY A 431 -1.78 -14.94 -31.71
C GLY A 431 -1.42 -15.88 -32.88
N PRO A 432 -1.92 -17.13 -32.87
CA PRO A 432 -1.65 -18.12 -33.92
C PRO A 432 -2.06 -17.67 -35.33
N ASP A 433 -3.14 -16.89 -35.48
CA ASP A 433 -3.60 -16.40 -36.79
C ASP A 433 -2.59 -15.41 -37.41
N LEU A 434 -1.88 -14.63 -36.58
CA LEU A 434 -0.77 -13.79 -37.03
C LEU A 434 0.49 -14.62 -37.31
N GLU A 435 0.79 -15.63 -36.48
CA GLU A 435 1.95 -16.50 -36.70
C GLU A 435 1.85 -17.29 -38.01
N ASP A 436 0.71 -17.95 -38.26
CA ASP A 436 0.43 -18.68 -39.51
C ASP A 436 0.50 -17.75 -40.73
N ALA A 437 0.10 -16.47 -40.59
CA ALA A 437 0.14 -15.50 -41.67
C ALA A 437 1.56 -14.97 -41.94
N LEU A 438 2.37 -14.75 -40.92
CA LEU A 438 3.78 -14.35 -41.07
C LEU A 438 4.62 -15.48 -41.67
N ASP A 439 4.46 -16.72 -41.20
CA ASP A 439 5.15 -17.91 -41.77
C ASP A 439 4.68 -18.22 -43.21
N GLN A 440 3.42 -17.90 -43.59
CA GLN A 440 2.93 -18.06 -44.97
C GLN A 440 3.45 -16.99 -45.94
N LEU A 441 3.78 -15.80 -45.46
CA LEU A 441 4.19 -14.65 -46.29
C LEU A 441 5.72 -14.46 -46.38
N ASP A 442 6.52 -15.28 -45.68
CA ASP A 442 8.00 -15.25 -45.68
C ASP A 442 8.56 -13.86 -45.30
N ILE A 443 7.94 -13.24 -44.28
CA ILE A 443 8.20 -11.84 -43.87
C ILE A 443 9.43 -11.77 -42.96
N ASP A 444 10.52 -11.17 -43.47
CA ASP A 444 11.79 -10.97 -42.75
C ASP A 444 11.66 -9.87 -41.67
N ASN A 445 11.16 -10.27 -40.50
CA ASN A 445 10.88 -9.39 -39.35
C ASN A 445 12.16 -9.01 -38.59
N GLU A 446 12.32 -7.73 -38.26
CA GLU A 446 13.41 -7.28 -37.36
C GLU A 446 13.12 -7.66 -35.90
N LYS A 447 11.83 -7.63 -35.50
CA LYS A 447 11.40 -7.80 -34.11
C LYS A 447 10.01 -8.43 -34.01
N GLN A 448 9.84 -9.39 -33.12
CA GLN A 448 8.54 -9.88 -32.66
C GLN A 448 8.24 -9.36 -31.25
N TYR A 449 6.97 -9.14 -30.97
CA TYR A 449 6.46 -8.69 -29.67
C TYR A 449 5.57 -9.81 -29.10
N CYS A 450 6.03 -10.45 -28.02
CA CYS A 450 5.45 -11.68 -27.49
C CYS A 450 4.64 -11.45 -26.21
N CYS A 451 3.62 -12.29 -26.00
CA CYS A 451 2.68 -12.21 -24.88
C CYS A 451 2.40 -13.60 -24.29
N GLY A 452 2.07 -13.72 -23.01
CA GLY A 452 1.59 -14.99 -22.44
C GLY A 452 0.27 -15.42 -23.09
N LYS A 453 0.09 -16.72 -23.37
CA LYS A 453 -1.09 -17.22 -24.09
C LYS A 453 -2.43 -16.91 -23.41
N GLU A 454 -2.48 -16.91 -22.09
CA GLU A 454 -3.68 -16.55 -21.34
C GLU A 454 -3.92 -15.02 -21.35
N GLU A 455 -2.86 -14.23 -21.22
CA GLU A 455 -2.94 -12.76 -21.17
C GLU A 455 -3.22 -12.10 -22.52
N ALA A 456 -2.86 -12.76 -23.62
CA ALA A 456 -3.27 -12.32 -24.95
C ALA A 456 -4.81 -12.22 -25.07
N THR A 457 -5.56 -12.95 -24.24
CA THR A 457 -7.02 -12.86 -24.16
C THR A 457 -7.54 -11.64 -23.39
N ASN A 458 -6.67 -10.91 -22.66
CA ASN A 458 -7.01 -9.64 -22.01
C ASN A 458 -7.09 -8.47 -23.00
N TRP A 459 -6.73 -8.67 -24.27
CA TRP A 459 -6.64 -7.63 -25.30
C TRP A 459 -7.53 -7.95 -26.51
N LYS A 460 -8.06 -6.90 -27.13
CA LYS A 460 -8.83 -6.95 -28.39
C LYS A 460 -8.57 -5.68 -29.20
N ASP A 461 -9.03 -5.68 -30.44
CA ASP A 461 -9.02 -4.49 -31.30
C ASP A 461 -7.64 -3.82 -31.36
N CYS A 462 -6.60 -4.64 -31.55
CA CYS A 462 -5.20 -4.23 -31.51
C CYS A 462 -4.67 -3.76 -32.87
N TYR A 463 -4.02 -2.59 -32.92
CA TYR A 463 -3.50 -1.99 -34.15
C TYR A 463 -2.31 -1.04 -33.92
N TRP A 464 -1.45 -0.88 -34.93
CA TRP A 464 -0.53 0.25 -34.97
C TRP A 464 -1.30 1.53 -35.31
N ALA A 465 -1.19 2.57 -34.49
CA ALA A 465 -1.86 3.86 -34.69
C ALA A 465 -1.42 4.51 -36.01
N VAL A 466 -2.38 4.70 -36.92
CA VAL A 466 -2.20 5.26 -38.28
C VAL A 466 -3.36 6.16 -38.73
N ASN A 467 -4.22 6.58 -37.80
CA ASN A 467 -5.46 7.28 -38.10
C ASN A 467 -5.32 8.81 -38.01
N PHE A 468 -5.38 9.47 -39.16
CA PHE A 468 -5.67 10.90 -39.26
C PHE A 468 -7.18 11.10 -39.35
N THR A 469 -7.80 11.74 -38.36
CA THR A 469 -9.23 12.08 -38.39
C THR A 469 -9.41 13.56 -38.74
N TYR A 470 -9.89 13.84 -39.96
CA TYR A 470 -10.13 15.21 -40.42
C TYR A 470 -11.49 15.34 -41.09
N GLN A 471 -12.28 16.31 -40.59
CA GLN A 471 -13.61 16.67 -41.09
C GLN A 471 -14.59 15.48 -41.24
N GLY A 472 -14.49 14.49 -40.35
CA GLY A 472 -15.37 13.30 -40.33
C GLY A 472 -14.96 12.19 -41.32
N THR A 473 -13.79 12.31 -41.96
CA THR A 473 -13.20 11.25 -42.79
C THR A 473 -12.03 10.60 -42.05
N THR A 474 -12.10 9.29 -41.85
CA THR A 474 -10.96 8.44 -41.47
C THR A 474 -10.24 7.92 -42.71
N GLY A 475 -8.92 7.77 -42.65
CA GLY A 475 -8.13 7.20 -43.74
C GLY A 475 -6.65 7.03 -43.39
N LYS A 476 -6.05 5.93 -43.84
CA LYS A 476 -4.61 5.67 -43.70
C LYS A 476 -3.79 6.62 -44.59
N PHE A 477 -3.03 7.54 -43.99
CA PHE A 477 -1.93 8.23 -44.68
C PHE A 477 -0.63 7.44 -44.48
N LEU A 478 -0.22 6.68 -45.51
CA LEU A 478 0.90 5.73 -45.56
C LEU A 478 2.30 6.21 -45.08
N ASN A 479 2.46 7.46 -44.65
CA ASN A 479 3.72 8.02 -44.12
C ASN A 479 3.50 9.07 -43.00
N SER A 480 2.28 9.31 -42.53
CA SER A 480 2.03 10.32 -41.48
C SER A 480 2.16 9.67 -40.11
N CYS A 481 3.27 9.98 -39.42
CA CYS A 481 3.42 9.73 -37.98
C CYS A 481 3.08 11.00 -37.18
N ASP A 482 2.03 11.72 -37.59
CA ASP A 482 1.49 12.89 -36.90
C ASP A 482 0.33 12.44 -36.01
N ASP A 483 0.31 12.90 -34.75
CA ASP A 483 -0.72 12.54 -33.77
C ASP A 483 -0.83 11.02 -33.48
N ASN A 484 0.28 10.30 -33.54
CA ASN A 484 0.38 8.88 -33.13
C ASN A 484 0.13 8.72 -31.62
N HIS A 485 -1.12 8.48 -31.25
CA HIS A 485 -1.56 8.13 -29.90
C HIS A 485 -2.74 7.16 -29.99
N CYS A 486 -3.02 6.46 -28.89
CA CYS A 486 -4.21 5.62 -28.75
C CYS A 486 -5.40 6.46 -28.28
N ASN A 487 -6.62 5.95 -28.46
CA ASN A 487 -7.85 6.65 -28.05
C ASN A 487 -7.88 6.88 -26.53
N THR A 488 -7.78 8.15 -26.14
CA THR A 488 -7.69 8.63 -24.75
C THR A 488 -8.74 7.99 -23.84
N GLY A 489 -8.26 7.31 -22.80
CA GLY A 489 -9.09 6.63 -21.81
C GLY A 489 -9.89 5.41 -22.29
N ILE A 490 -9.59 4.81 -23.45
CA ILE A 490 -10.23 3.56 -23.92
C ILE A 490 -9.18 2.52 -24.37
N GLU A 491 -8.03 2.97 -24.89
CA GLU A 491 -6.97 2.10 -25.43
C GLU A 491 -5.64 2.29 -24.70
N VAL A 492 -4.82 1.23 -24.61
CA VAL A 492 -3.45 1.29 -24.05
C VAL A 492 -2.41 1.34 -25.16
N GLU A 493 -1.44 2.25 -25.04
CA GLU A 493 -0.17 2.16 -25.79
C GLU A 493 0.69 1.05 -25.19
N LEU A 494 0.59 -0.15 -25.75
CA LEU A 494 1.32 -1.33 -25.28
C LEU A 494 2.82 -1.26 -25.61
N THR A 495 3.19 -0.67 -26.74
CA THR A 495 4.59 -0.48 -27.17
C THR A 495 4.68 0.56 -28.30
N THR A 496 5.90 0.98 -28.65
CA THR A 496 6.17 1.81 -29.83
C THR A 496 7.14 1.15 -30.83
N SER A 497 7.18 1.66 -32.06
CA SER A 497 8.17 1.31 -33.10
C SER A 497 8.31 2.43 -34.14
N TYR A 498 9.52 2.65 -34.68
CA TYR A 498 9.73 3.50 -35.87
C TYR A 498 9.25 2.81 -37.17
N PHE A 499 9.22 1.48 -37.18
CA PHE A 499 8.92 0.65 -38.35
C PHE A 499 7.52 -0.01 -38.30
N GLY A 500 6.80 0.09 -37.18
CA GLY A 500 5.40 -0.36 -37.04
C GLY A 500 5.10 -1.72 -37.69
N GLU A 501 3.99 -1.80 -38.42
CA GLU A 501 3.55 -2.95 -39.24
C GLU A 501 4.39 -3.15 -40.52
N GLY A 502 5.66 -2.75 -40.55
CA GLY A 502 6.50 -2.70 -41.76
C GLY A 502 6.54 -1.32 -42.45
N GLU A 503 5.86 -0.31 -41.91
CA GLU A 503 5.85 1.06 -42.43
C GLU A 503 6.70 2.04 -41.58
N THR A 504 7.52 2.86 -42.23
CA THR A 504 8.41 3.81 -41.55
C THR A 504 7.70 5.10 -41.08
N CYS A 505 8.36 5.87 -40.20
CA CYS A 505 8.05 7.30 -39.93
C CYS A 505 8.95 8.29 -40.72
N ALA A 506 9.50 7.90 -41.88
CA ALA A 506 10.38 8.76 -42.67
C ALA A 506 9.66 10.04 -43.16
N PRO A 507 10.33 11.21 -43.19
CA PRO A 507 11.74 11.45 -42.91
C PRO A 507 12.08 11.75 -41.43
N MET A 508 11.12 11.62 -40.50
CA MET A 508 11.28 12.04 -39.11
C MET A 508 11.68 10.86 -38.21
N TYR A 509 12.97 10.54 -38.21
CA TYR A 509 13.59 9.44 -37.45
C TYR A 509 13.36 9.45 -35.93
N GLU A 510 12.94 10.59 -35.36
CA GLU A 510 12.63 10.71 -33.92
C GLU A 510 11.18 10.29 -33.57
N ARG A 511 10.30 10.14 -34.57
CA ARG A 511 8.90 9.76 -34.36
C ARG A 511 8.72 8.25 -34.37
N GLN A 512 7.80 7.76 -33.57
CA GLN A 512 7.41 6.35 -33.51
C GLN A 512 5.89 6.22 -33.64
N ARG A 513 5.41 5.07 -34.09
CA ARG A 513 4.00 4.67 -34.03
C ARG A 513 3.73 4.03 -32.67
N ALA A 514 2.57 4.32 -32.11
CA ALA A 514 2.02 3.62 -30.95
C ALA A 514 1.39 2.30 -31.43
N PHE A 515 1.53 1.23 -30.66
CA PHE A 515 0.71 0.03 -30.80
C PHE A 515 -0.37 0.06 -29.74
N CYS A 516 -1.62 0.15 -30.19
CA CYS A 516 -2.80 0.39 -29.37
C CYS A 516 -3.64 -0.87 -29.28
N CYS A 517 -4.10 -1.21 -28.07
CA CYS A 517 -5.07 -2.28 -27.85
C CYS A 517 -6.18 -1.79 -26.91
N THR A 518 -7.40 -2.27 -27.15
CA THR A 518 -8.50 -2.13 -26.20
C THR A 518 -8.47 -3.33 -25.23
N PRO A 519 -8.77 -3.16 -23.93
CA PRO A 519 -8.99 -4.31 -23.05
C PRO A 519 -10.14 -5.17 -23.54
N ALA A 520 -10.05 -6.48 -23.37
CA ALA A 520 -11.15 -7.40 -23.60
C ALA A 520 -12.41 -6.97 -22.81
N SER A 521 -12.23 -6.51 -21.57
CA SER A 521 -13.26 -5.93 -20.71
C SER A 521 -13.93 -4.66 -21.25
N GLY A 522 -13.23 -3.85 -22.07
CA GLY A 522 -13.75 -2.60 -22.65
C GLY A 522 -13.77 -1.39 -21.71
N ARG A 523 -13.10 -1.46 -20.55
CA ARG A 523 -13.06 -0.40 -19.51
C ARG A 523 -12.11 0.75 -19.81
N SER A 524 -12.33 1.89 -19.14
CA SER A 524 -11.48 3.08 -19.12
C SER A 524 -10.31 2.91 -18.16
N LEU A 525 -9.09 3.02 -18.70
CA LEU A 525 -7.88 2.51 -18.06
C LEU A 525 -7.08 3.55 -17.28
N PHE A 526 -7.34 4.84 -17.50
CA PHE A 526 -6.58 5.91 -16.86
C PHE A 526 -7.28 6.43 -15.61
N LEU A 527 -7.06 5.71 -14.51
CA LEU A 527 -7.10 6.27 -13.17
C LEU A 527 -5.72 6.86 -12.83
N PRO A 528 -5.61 8.16 -12.50
CA PRO A 528 -4.36 8.70 -11.97
C PRO A 528 -3.96 8.09 -10.62
N VAL A 529 -4.96 7.61 -9.85
CA VAL A 529 -4.85 7.05 -8.49
C VAL A 529 -5.93 5.99 -8.28
N PRO A 530 -5.66 4.87 -7.57
CA PRO A 530 -6.68 3.85 -7.24
C PRO A 530 -7.85 4.40 -6.42
N LEU A 531 -9.05 3.84 -6.61
CA LEU A 531 -10.30 4.34 -6.00
C LEU A 531 -10.32 4.18 -4.47
N GLU A 532 -9.66 3.16 -3.94
CA GLU A 532 -9.49 2.90 -2.51
C GLU A 532 -8.68 3.96 -1.76
N TYR A 533 -7.98 4.86 -2.48
CA TYR A 533 -7.33 6.04 -1.89
C TYR A 533 -8.17 7.32 -2.02
N LEU A 534 -9.21 7.29 -2.87
CA LEU A 534 -10.12 8.42 -3.10
C LEU A 534 -11.41 8.32 -2.26
N PHE A 535 -11.86 7.09 -1.96
CA PHE A 535 -13.11 6.79 -1.27
C PHE A 535 -12.90 5.72 -0.18
N PRO A 536 -13.52 5.84 1.02
CA PRO A 536 -13.32 4.86 2.11
C PRO A 536 -13.84 3.45 1.82
N ASN A 537 -14.84 3.33 0.94
CA ASN A 537 -15.42 2.06 0.48
C ASN A 537 -15.83 2.24 -0.99
N PRO A 538 -14.89 2.19 -1.96
CA PRO A 538 -15.25 2.34 -3.36
C PRO A 538 -16.19 1.20 -3.81
N PRO A 539 -17.08 1.42 -4.79
CA PRO A 539 -17.79 0.32 -5.41
C PRO A 539 -16.77 -0.70 -5.96
N SER A 540 -17.05 -1.99 -5.79
CA SER A 540 -16.09 -3.04 -6.14
C SER A 540 -15.65 -2.95 -7.60
N SER A 541 -14.40 -3.31 -7.89
CA SER A 541 -13.70 -3.20 -9.19
C SER A 541 -14.31 -4.00 -10.36
N ASN A 542 -15.56 -4.44 -10.23
CA ASN A 542 -16.37 -5.06 -11.27
C ASN A 542 -17.51 -4.17 -11.79
N ILE A 543 -17.75 -2.98 -11.22
CA ILE A 543 -19.05 -2.29 -11.33
C ILE A 543 -19.02 -0.97 -12.13
N ALA A 544 -17.90 -0.23 -12.20
CA ALA A 544 -17.89 1.11 -12.77
C ALA A 544 -16.54 1.55 -13.37
N ASP A 545 -16.59 2.19 -14.55
CA ASP A 545 -15.55 3.11 -15.02
C ASP A 545 -15.61 4.45 -14.25
N PRO A 546 -14.57 4.84 -13.47
CA PRO A 546 -14.56 6.12 -12.77
C PRO A 546 -14.16 7.27 -13.71
N VAL A 547 -14.96 8.33 -13.68
CA VAL A 547 -14.77 9.53 -14.50
C VAL A 547 -14.07 10.60 -13.67
N PHE A 548 -13.05 11.26 -14.22
CA PHE A 548 -12.41 12.40 -13.57
C PHE A 548 -12.39 13.67 -14.42
N ASN A 549 -12.18 14.80 -13.76
CA ASN A 549 -12.02 16.12 -14.35
C ASN A 549 -11.03 16.95 -13.52
N LEU A 550 -10.28 17.84 -14.16
CA LEU A 550 -9.42 18.82 -13.49
C LEU A 550 -9.57 20.15 -14.23
N GLU A 551 -10.26 21.09 -13.60
CA GLU A 551 -10.42 22.46 -14.09
C GLU A 551 -9.49 23.39 -13.30
N VAL A 552 -8.98 24.41 -13.98
CA VAL A 552 -8.13 25.46 -13.40
C VAL A 552 -8.79 26.79 -13.78
N ASP A 553 -9.02 27.67 -12.79
CA ASP A 553 -9.55 29.01 -12.98
C ASP A 553 -8.52 30.03 -12.48
N ASP A 554 -7.95 30.78 -13.44
CA ASP A 554 -7.06 31.91 -13.20
C ASP A 554 -7.83 33.24 -13.05
N THR A 555 -9.13 33.27 -13.36
CA THR A 555 -9.95 34.48 -13.39
C THR A 555 -10.57 34.85 -12.04
N TRP A 556 -10.65 33.90 -11.09
CA TRP A 556 -11.27 34.09 -9.76
C TRP A 556 -12.74 34.55 -9.83
N GLY A 557 -13.46 34.19 -10.90
CA GLY A 557 -14.79 34.71 -11.21
C GLY A 557 -14.85 36.21 -11.57
N THR A 558 -13.70 36.87 -11.76
CA THR A 558 -13.61 38.28 -12.18
C THR A 558 -13.56 38.46 -13.70
N GLY A 559 -13.30 37.38 -14.44
CA GLY A 559 -13.38 37.32 -15.90
C GLY A 559 -12.18 37.86 -16.68
N ASN A 560 -11.07 38.21 -16.03
CA ASN A 560 -9.82 38.58 -16.69
C ASN A 560 -8.73 37.55 -16.43
N ALA A 561 -8.32 36.85 -17.49
CA ALA A 561 -7.19 35.91 -17.48
C ALA A 561 -5.90 36.62 -17.93
N GLU A 562 -4.88 36.68 -17.07
CA GLU A 562 -3.50 37.06 -17.42
C GLU A 562 -2.46 36.09 -16.80
N GLY A 563 -2.89 34.94 -16.28
CA GLY A 563 -2.03 33.90 -15.68
C GLY A 563 -1.70 32.74 -16.63
N GLU A 564 -0.72 31.92 -16.26
CA GLU A 564 -0.36 30.69 -16.98
C GLU A 564 -1.27 29.50 -16.54
N ASP A 565 -1.49 28.51 -17.41
CA ASP A 565 -2.28 27.27 -17.17
C ASP A 565 -1.65 26.32 -16.08
N GLU A 566 -0.96 26.84 -15.06
CA GLU A 566 -0.26 26.07 -14.01
C GLU A 566 -1.03 26.05 -12.67
N PRO A 567 -1.47 24.88 -12.16
CA PRO A 567 -2.28 24.76 -10.93
C PRO A 567 -1.53 25.05 -9.61
N ASN A 568 -0.32 25.61 -9.67
CA ASN A 568 0.36 26.24 -8.54
C ASN A 568 -0.02 27.71 -8.35
N ASN A 569 -0.36 28.39 -9.45
CA ASN A 569 -0.39 29.85 -9.54
C ASN A 569 -1.84 30.37 -9.73
N ALA A 570 -2.80 29.46 -9.84
CA ALA A 570 -4.23 29.69 -10.08
C ALA A 570 -5.06 28.78 -9.17
N SER A 571 -6.37 29.03 -9.06
CA SER A 571 -7.28 28.13 -8.34
C SER A 571 -7.58 26.89 -9.17
N PHE A 572 -7.82 25.73 -8.53
CA PHE A 572 -8.16 24.50 -9.24
C PHE A 572 -9.37 23.81 -8.60
N GLY A 573 -10.13 23.08 -9.44
CA GLY A 573 -11.20 22.17 -9.07
C GLY A 573 -10.97 20.79 -9.67
N PHE A 574 -10.72 19.79 -8.83
CA PHE A 574 -10.57 18.39 -9.21
C PHE A 574 -11.85 17.64 -8.84
N VAL A 575 -12.42 16.89 -9.79
CA VAL A 575 -13.67 16.12 -9.59
C VAL A 575 -13.46 14.68 -10.02
N VAL A 576 -13.90 13.73 -9.19
CA VAL A 576 -13.96 12.30 -9.53
C VAL A 576 -15.35 11.77 -9.21
N ILE A 577 -15.96 11.04 -10.14
CA ILE A 577 -17.20 10.29 -9.93
C ILE A 577 -16.93 8.82 -10.20
N THR A 578 -17.29 7.95 -9.26
CA THR A 578 -17.38 6.50 -9.48
C THR A 578 -18.83 6.09 -9.31
N ALA A 579 -19.45 5.53 -10.35
CA ALA A 579 -20.87 5.25 -10.41
C ALA A 579 -21.10 4.11 -11.41
N PRO A 580 -21.95 3.11 -11.11
CA PRO A 580 -22.15 1.94 -11.98
C PRO A 580 -22.40 2.29 -13.45
N ASP A 581 -21.94 1.44 -14.36
CA ASP A 581 -22.12 1.63 -15.80
C ASP A 581 -23.62 1.74 -16.18
N GLU A 582 -24.53 1.14 -15.38
CA GLU A 582 -25.98 1.29 -15.55
C GLU A 582 -26.54 2.68 -15.21
N VAL A 583 -25.75 3.57 -14.58
CA VAL A 583 -26.20 4.88 -14.07
C VAL A 583 -25.29 6.05 -14.48
N SER A 584 -24.30 5.84 -15.35
CA SER A 584 -23.30 6.86 -15.74
C SER A 584 -23.02 6.85 -17.25
N VAL A 585 -23.15 7.99 -17.93
CA VAL A 585 -22.94 8.10 -19.39
C VAL A 585 -22.27 9.43 -19.76
N SER A 586 -21.26 9.40 -20.65
CA SER A 586 -20.75 10.61 -21.30
C SER A 586 -21.51 10.95 -22.58
N LEU A 587 -21.80 12.24 -22.73
CA LEU A 587 -22.32 12.88 -23.92
C LEU A 587 -21.28 13.81 -24.58
N ASP A 588 -20.09 13.98 -23.99
CA ASP A 588 -19.00 14.69 -24.64
C ASP A 588 -18.33 13.78 -25.69
N LYS A 589 -18.47 14.18 -26.94
CA LYS A 589 -17.88 13.57 -28.13
C LYS A 589 -16.35 13.50 -28.07
N ARG A 590 -15.69 14.30 -27.22
CA ARG A 590 -14.24 14.20 -26.92
C ARG A 590 -13.86 12.91 -26.18
N ASP A 591 -14.78 12.32 -25.40
CA ASP A 591 -14.59 11.06 -24.68
C ASP A 591 -15.04 9.83 -25.51
N GLY A 592 -15.17 9.99 -26.83
CA GLY A 592 -15.67 8.93 -27.73
C GLY A 592 -17.14 8.60 -27.50
N ALA A 593 -17.93 9.50 -26.92
CA ALA A 593 -19.38 9.35 -26.84
C ALA A 593 -19.98 9.32 -28.26
N PRO A 594 -20.91 8.39 -28.58
CA PRO A 594 -21.54 8.32 -29.90
C PRO A 594 -22.65 9.37 -30.09
N TRP A 595 -22.81 10.31 -29.16
CA TRP A 595 -23.86 11.34 -29.16
C TRP A 595 -23.36 12.66 -29.74
N GLU A 596 -24.24 13.36 -30.46
CA GLU A 596 -24.09 14.80 -30.71
C GLU A 596 -25.15 15.56 -29.89
N VAL A 597 -24.70 16.54 -29.11
CA VAL A 597 -25.55 17.45 -28.33
C VAL A 597 -25.62 18.80 -29.02
N PHE A 598 -26.80 19.40 -29.14
CA PHE A 598 -27.01 20.69 -29.77
C PHE A 598 -28.21 21.45 -29.17
N ASP A 599 -28.37 22.70 -29.59
CA ASP A 599 -29.27 23.70 -29.00
C ASP A 599 -29.03 23.93 -27.49
N CYS A 600 -27.77 23.81 -27.07
CA CYS A 600 -27.35 24.24 -25.74
C CYS A 600 -27.55 25.74 -25.58
N LEU A 601 -28.35 26.12 -24.57
CA LEU A 601 -28.60 27.50 -24.19
C LEU A 601 -27.75 27.80 -22.95
N ASP A 602 -26.64 28.52 -23.12
CA ASP A 602 -25.79 28.95 -22.01
C ASP A 602 -26.62 29.66 -20.93
N SER A 603 -26.71 29.04 -19.76
CA SER A 603 -27.48 29.51 -18.61
C SER A 603 -26.69 29.22 -17.35
N GLU A 604 -26.37 30.27 -16.60
CA GLU A 604 -25.71 30.23 -15.29
C GLU A 604 -26.54 29.53 -14.19
N SER A 605 -27.80 29.14 -14.47
CA SER A 605 -28.69 28.52 -13.49
C SER A 605 -28.64 26.98 -13.45
N GLU A 606 -28.66 26.41 -12.26
CA GLU A 606 -28.74 24.96 -11.96
C GLU A 606 -30.14 24.34 -12.22
N GLY A 607 -31.01 25.04 -12.94
CA GLY A 607 -32.42 24.68 -13.14
C GLY A 607 -32.67 23.47 -14.06
N GLU A 608 -33.93 23.26 -14.45
CA GLU A 608 -34.27 22.28 -15.49
C GLU A 608 -33.86 22.82 -16.87
N HIS A 609 -32.90 22.13 -17.49
CA HIS A 609 -32.44 22.37 -18.85
C HIS A 609 -33.13 21.43 -19.84
N THR A 610 -33.09 21.77 -21.12
CA THR A 610 -33.47 20.88 -22.22
C THR A 610 -32.54 21.12 -23.41
N VAL A 611 -31.89 20.07 -23.88
CA VAL A 611 -31.02 20.09 -25.07
C VAL A 611 -31.49 19.04 -26.08
N ARG A 612 -31.14 19.21 -27.35
CA ARG A 612 -31.44 18.22 -28.38
C ARG A 612 -30.25 17.31 -28.62
N VAL A 613 -30.50 16.01 -28.69
CA VAL A 613 -29.45 15.00 -28.89
C VAL A 613 -29.79 14.03 -30.01
N ILE A 614 -28.76 13.56 -30.71
CA ILE A 614 -28.87 12.52 -31.74
C ILE A 614 -27.74 11.49 -31.61
N CYS A 615 -28.09 10.23 -31.76
CA CYS A 615 -27.13 9.13 -31.86
C CYS A 615 -26.43 9.16 -33.22
N THR A 616 -25.10 9.08 -33.22
CA THR A 616 -24.26 9.20 -34.43
C THR A 616 -23.56 7.91 -34.88
N ASP A 617 -23.69 6.83 -34.09
CA ASP A 617 -23.30 5.47 -34.49
C ASP A 617 -24.52 4.54 -34.51
N SER A 618 -24.79 3.92 -35.66
CA SER A 618 -25.87 2.95 -35.86
C SER A 618 -25.37 1.50 -35.89
N SER A 619 -24.10 1.25 -35.53
CA SER A 619 -23.51 -0.08 -35.51
C SER A 619 -24.17 -1.03 -34.49
N PRO A 620 -24.04 -2.37 -34.66
CA PRO A 620 -24.52 -3.34 -33.68
C PRO A 620 -23.86 -3.24 -32.29
N GLY A 621 -22.69 -2.57 -32.18
CA GLY A 621 -21.95 -2.34 -30.94
C GLY A 621 -22.08 -0.92 -30.39
N SER A 622 -23.00 -0.11 -30.91
CA SER A 622 -23.13 1.31 -30.56
C SER A 622 -23.51 1.54 -29.09
N ARG A 623 -22.69 2.35 -28.40
CA ARG A 623 -22.91 2.88 -27.05
C ARG A 623 -24.09 3.86 -26.91
N CYS A 624 -24.89 4.08 -27.98
CA CYS A 624 -26.10 4.89 -27.91
C CYS A 624 -27.23 4.26 -27.07
N ARG A 625 -27.06 3.04 -26.55
CA ARG A 625 -28.07 2.38 -25.68
C ARG A 625 -27.78 2.57 -24.19
N ASP A 626 -26.61 3.09 -23.87
CA ASP A 626 -26.07 3.05 -22.51
C ASP A 626 -26.88 3.98 -21.58
N ILE A 627 -27.42 5.08 -22.11
CA ILE A 627 -28.37 5.99 -21.43
C ILE A 627 -29.75 5.34 -21.14
N HIS A 628 -29.96 4.10 -21.58
CA HIS A 628 -31.17 3.31 -21.32
C HIS A 628 -30.89 2.05 -20.50
N LEU A 629 -29.70 1.92 -19.91
CA LEU A 629 -29.38 0.89 -18.91
C LEU A 629 -30.06 1.21 -17.56
N GLY A 630 -29.93 0.27 -16.61
CA GLY A 630 -30.44 0.42 -15.26
C GLY A 630 -31.96 0.61 -15.17
N ASP A 631 -32.38 1.59 -14.36
CA ASP A 631 -33.77 2.05 -14.24
C ASP A 631 -34.20 2.95 -15.44
N GLY A 632 -33.30 3.16 -16.42
CA GLY A 632 -33.48 4.03 -17.58
C GLY A 632 -32.96 5.45 -17.35
N VAL A 633 -33.29 6.35 -18.28
CA VAL A 633 -32.80 7.74 -18.32
C VAL A 633 -33.01 8.54 -17.01
N PRO A 634 -34.14 8.45 -16.29
CA PRO A 634 -34.34 9.27 -15.09
C PRO A 634 -33.42 8.82 -13.94
N GLY A 635 -32.42 9.65 -13.60
CA GLY A 635 -31.43 9.37 -12.57
C GLY A 635 -30.02 9.04 -13.08
N THR A 636 -29.84 8.86 -14.40
CA THR A 636 -28.50 8.67 -15.00
C THR A 636 -27.64 9.93 -14.82
N ILE A 637 -26.39 9.76 -14.39
CA ILE A 637 -25.38 10.82 -14.37
C ILE A 637 -24.93 11.08 -15.81
N LEU A 638 -24.93 12.35 -16.22
CA LEU A 638 -24.50 12.81 -17.53
C LEU A 638 -23.19 13.60 -17.42
N GLN A 639 -22.16 13.16 -18.12
CA GLN A 639 -21.01 14.01 -18.43
C GLN A 639 -21.33 14.83 -19.69
N MET A 640 -21.61 16.11 -19.48
CA MET A 640 -22.03 17.08 -20.48
C MET A 640 -20.84 17.71 -21.21
N PRO A 641 -20.93 17.98 -22.52
CA PRO A 641 -19.93 18.77 -23.23
C PRO A 641 -19.93 20.23 -22.77
N ALA A 642 -18.79 20.91 -22.93
CA ALA A 642 -18.61 22.32 -22.57
C ALA A 642 -19.60 23.24 -23.32
N GLY A 643 -20.16 24.23 -22.61
CA GLY A 643 -21.20 25.14 -23.15
C GLY A 643 -22.63 24.55 -23.15
N CYS A 644 -22.88 23.50 -22.35
CA CYS A 644 -24.18 22.83 -22.26
C CYS A 644 -24.69 22.72 -20.81
N GLY A 645 -24.64 23.84 -20.08
CA GLY A 645 -25.04 23.96 -18.67
C GLY A 645 -23.93 24.57 -17.80
N PRO A 646 -24.21 24.97 -16.56
CA PRO A 646 -23.24 25.62 -15.66
C PRO A 646 -22.14 24.69 -15.12
N GLY A 647 -22.16 23.39 -15.41
CA GLY A 647 -21.13 22.45 -14.95
C GLY A 647 -21.15 21.11 -15.69
N LYS A 648 -19.98 20.46 -15.75
CA LYS A 648 -19.71 19.25 -16.54
C LYS A 648 -20.56 18.03 -16.18
N TYR A 649 -21.02 17.90 -14.94
CA TYR A 649 -21.80 16.76 -14.49
C TYR A 649 -23.22 17.16 -14.10
N ALA A 650 -24.21 16.54 -14.74
CA ALA A 650 -25.63 16.75 -14.48
C ALA A 650 -26.35 15.41 -14.24
N VAL A 651 -27.63 15.45 -13.87
CA VAL A 651 -28.47 14.25 -13.73
C VAL A 651 -29.66 14.32 -14.69
N ALA A 652 -29.77 13.29 -15.51
CA ALA A 652 -30.85 13.10 -16.45
C ALA A 652 -32.20 12.95 -15.74
N LYS A 653 -33.24 13.55 -16.33
CA LYS A 653 -34.58 13.68 -15.76
C LYS A 653 -35.64 13.03 -16.63
N ALA A 654 -35.51 13.19 -17.95
CA ALA A 654 -36.31 12.54 -18.98
C ALA A 654 -35.61 12.66 -20.34
N MET A 655 -35.95 11.77 -21.27
CA MET A 655 -35.61 11.89 -22.69
C MET A 655 -36.87 11.57 -23.49
N ASP A 656 -37.39 12.56 -24.21
CA ASP A 656 -38.60 12.48 -25.03
C ASP A 656 -38.22 12.54 -26.53
N LEU A 657 -39.04 11.99 -27.43
CA LEU A 657 -38.82 12.20 -28.87
C LEU A 657 -39.08 13.68 -29.21
N SER A 658 -38.10 14.37 -29.78
CA SER A 658 -38.21 15.81 -30.03
C SER A 658 -39.36 16.13 -31.00
N PRO A 659 -40.19 17.15 -30.73
CA PRO A 659 -41.15 17.66 -31.71
C PRO A 659 -40.47 18.34 -32.90
N VAL A 660 -39.16 18.66 -32.79
CA VAL A 660 -38.36 19.28 -33.85
C VAL A 660 -37.26 18.30 -34.29
N GLN A 661 -37.50 17.64 -35.41
CA GLN A 661 -36.59 16.66 -36.02
C GLN A 661 -35.67 17.30 -37.09
N ASP A 662 -35.40 18.60 -37.00
CA ASP A 662 -34.39 19.25 -37.84
C ASP A 662 -32.98 19.06 -37.26
N LEU A 663 -31.97 19.19 -38.14
CA LEU A 663 -30.58 18.97 -37.79
C LEU A 663 -29.74 20.20 -38.16
N PRO A 664 -28.77 20.61 -37.30
CA PRO A 664 -27.74 21.57 -37.66
C PRO A 664 -27.11 21.26 -39.03
N HIS A 665 -26.86 22.29 -39.83
CA HIS A 665 -26.44 22.18 -41.23
C HIS A 665 -25.15 21.36 -41.47
N HIS A 666 -24.33 21.15 -40.43
CA HIS A 666 -23.17 20.25 -40.50
C HIS A 666 -23.56 18.76 -40.34
N LEU A 667 -24.53 18.43 -39.48
CA LEU A 667 -25.08 17.08 -39.32
C LEU A 667 -26.02 16.70 -40.48
N ALA A 668 -26.83 17.65 -40.97
CA ALA A 668 -27.77 17.44 -42.08
C ALA A 668 -27.11 17.05 -43.43
N ARG A 669 -25.77 17.02 -43.48
CA ARG A 669 -24.97 16.55 -44.63
C ARG A 669 -24.51 15.09 -44.51
N ARG A 670 -24.60 14.47 -43.32
CA ARG A 670 -24.29 13.06 -43.07
C ARG A 670 -25.46 12.19 -43.53
N SER A 671 -25.29 11.48 -44.64
CA SER A 671 -26.32 10.57 -45.19
C SER A 671 -26.65 9.39 -44.29
N ASP A 672 -25.70 9.02 -43.43
CA ASP A 672 -25.80 8.01 -42.37
C ASP A 672 -26.69 8.43 -41.19
N LEU A 673 -26.92 9.73 -40.99
CA LEU A 673 -27.88 10.25 -39.98
C LEU A 673 -29.29 10.49 -40.57
N SER A 674 -29.51 10.19 -41.85
CA SER A 674 -30.74 10.49 -42.59
C SER A 674 -31.93 9.65 -42.12
N GLY A 675 -32.67 10.17 -41.13
CA GLY A 675 -33.83 9.51 -40.52
C GLY A 675 -33.57 8.90 -39.15
N ALA A 676 -32.40 9.13 -38.56
CA ALA A 676 -32.18 8.86 -37.14
C ALA A 676 -32.99 9.85 -36.27
N PRO A 677 -33.63 9.39 -35.17
CA PRO A 677 -34.47 10.23 -34.33
C PRO A 677 -33.66 11.21 -33.47
N VAL A 678 -34.13 12.45 -33.41
CA VAL A 678 -33.69 13.48 -32.45
C VAL A 678 -34.52 13.37 -31.17
N TYR A 679 -33.88 13.50 -30.01
CA TYR A 679 -34.53 13.49 -28.71
C TYR A 679 -34.35 14.82 -27.97
N ASP A 680 -35.37 15.23 -27.22
CA ASP A 680 -35.27 16.29 -26.21
C ASP A 680 -34.80 15.64 -24.91
N LEU A 681 -33.55 15.88 -24.51
CA LEU A 681 -32.97 15.41 -23.26
C LEU A 681 -33.10 16.50 -22.19
N LYS A 682 -33.72 16.15 -21.06
CA LYS A 682 -33.93 17.03 -19.91
C LYS A 682 -33.02 16.61 -18.75
N PHE A 683 -32.38 17.59 -18.13
CA PHE A 683 -31.48 17.39 -17.00
C PHE A 683 -31.54 18.56 -16.02
N ASP A 684 -31.08 18.33 -14.80
CA ASP A 684 -30.74 19.36 -13.82
C ASP A 684 -29.65 18.80 -12.87
N TYR A 685 -29.26 19.55 -11.84
CA TYR A 685 -28.10 19.22 -10.99
C TYR A 685 -28.49 18.48 -9.68
N ASP A 686 -29.63 17.79 -9.66
CA ASP A 686 -30.19 17.13 -8.48
C ASP A 686 -29.69 15.69 -8.26
N PHE A 687 -28.46 15.56 -7.78
CA PHE A 687 -27.78 14.28 -7.47
C PHE A 687 -28.48 13.37 -6.45
N ARG A 688 -29.58 13.80 -5.83
CA ARG A 688 -30.41 12.94 -4.96
C ARG A 688 -31.24 11.90 -5.74
N ARG A 689 -31.32 12.03 -7.08
CA ARG A 689 -32.05 11.09 -7.95
C ARG A 689 -31.23 9.91 -8.45
N VAL A 690 -29.91 9.92 -8.26
CA VAL A 690 -29.04 8.81 -8.66
C VAL A 690 -29.47 7.55 -7.89
N PRO A 691 -29.88 6.46 -8.58
CA PRO A 691 -30.40 5.27 -7.91
C PRO A 691 -29.28 4.41 -7.34
N ARG A 692 -29.46 3.91 -6.12
CA ARG A 692 -28.53 2.97 -5.46
C ARG A 692 -28.77 1.49 -5.81
N THR A 693 -29.69 1.22 -6.74
CA THR A 693 -30.11 -0.15 -7.13
C THR A 693 -28.96 -1.02 -7.66
N TYR A 694 -27.95 -0.38 -8.28
CA TYR A 694 -26.82 -1.02 -8.96
C TYR A 694 -25.49 -0.91 -8.18
N GLY A 695 -25.50 -0.22 -7.03
CA GLY A 695 -24.32 0.07 -6.22
C GLY A 695 -24.37 1.50 -5.65
N ASP A 696 -23.48 1.80 -4.69
CA ASP A 696 -23.31 3.15 -4.18
C ASP A 696 -22.42 3.97 -5.14
N SER A 697 -23.04 4.92 -5.86
CA SER A 697 -22.33 5.94 -6.61
C SER A 697 -21.71 6.97 -5.65
N GLN A 698 -20.45 7.31 -5.85
CA GLN A 698 -19.69 8.24 -5.02
C GLN A 698 -19.04 9.33 -5.86
N MET A 699 -18.94 10.54 -5.30
CA MET A 699 -18.32 11.69 -5.93
C MET A 699 -17.37 12.37 -4.95
N ARG A 700 -16.21 12.76 -5.46
CA ARG A 700 -15.21 13.56 -4.76
C ARG A 700 -14.99 14.87 -5.52
N ILE A 701 -14.90 15.98 -4.80
CA ILE A 701 -14.56 17.31 -5.32
C ILE A 701 -13.50 17.89 -4.40
N ASP A 702 -12.28 18.13 -4.89
CA ASP A 702 -11.27 18.93 -4.20
C ASP A 702 -11.17 20.30 -4.89
N PHE A 703 -11.30 21.39 -4.14
CA PHE A 703 -11.08 22.75 -4.64
C PHE A 703 -10.22 23.54 -3.65
N SER A 704 -9.25 24.31 -4.17
CA SER A 704 -8.42 25.18 -3.35
C SER A 704 -7.96 26.42 -4.13
N ASN A 705 -7.78 27.53 -3.42
CA ASN A 705 -7.23 28.78 -3.94
C ASN A 705 -5.80 29.09 -3.43
N GLU A 706 -5.10 28.10 -2.86
CA GLU A 706 -3.81 28.30 -2.21
C GLU A 706 -2.61 28.23 -3.19
N GLU A 707 -1.83 29.31 -3.24
CA GLU A 707 -0.56 29.40 -3.99
C GLU A 707 0.39 28.26 -3.59
N GLY A 708 0.91 27.53 -4.58
CA GLY A 708 1.81 26.39 -4.38
C GLY A 708 1.17 25.12 -3.80
N TYR A 709 -0.17 25.02 -3.77
CA TYR A 709 -0.88 23.80 -3.33
C TYR A 709 -0.37 22.57 -4.08
N TRP A 710 -0.30 22.62 -5.41
CA TRP A 710 0.11 21.48 -6.23
C TRP A 710 1.54 21.05 -5.85
N ASP A 711 2.51 21.95 -5.83
CA ASP A 711 3.91 21.67 -5.48
C ASP A 711 4.13 21.09 -4.08
N ALA A 712 3.22 21.35 -3.13
CA ALA A 712 3.32 20.87 -1.75
C ALA A 712 2.48 19.60 -1.47
N VAL A 713 1.33 19.46 -2.12
CA VAL A 713 0.34 18.41 -1.85
C VAL A 713 0.42 17.26 -2.87
N VAL A 714 0.84 17.57 -4.09
CA VAL A 714 0.98 16.67 -5.25
C VAL A 714 2.49 16.42 -5.44
N ASP A 715 3.02 15.34 -4.83
CA ASP A 715 4.46 14.98 -4.70
C ASP A 715 5.19 14.85 -6.05
N ARG A 716 5.55 15.99 -6.64
CA ARG A 716 6.08 16.05 -8.00
C ARG A 716 7.50 15.43 -8.07
N PRO A 717 7.78 14.63 -9.11
CA PRO A 717 9.15 14.17 -9.36
C PRO A 717 10.06 15.36 -9.68
N GLY A 718 11.32 15.31 -9.23
CA GLY A 718 12.33 16.30 -9.61
C GLY A 718 12.44 16.43 -11.13
N GLN A 719 12.54 17.68 -11.63
CA GLN A 719 12.43 17.99 -13.06
C GLN A 719 13.31 17.08 -13.94
N THR A 720 12.66 16.28 -14.79
CA THR A 720 13.36 15.53 -15.83
C THR A 720 13.92 16.51 -16.87
N LYS A 721 15.07 16.20 -17.48
CA LYS A 721 15.75 17.10 -18.43
C LYS A 721 15.08 17.20 -19.82
N LYS A 722 13.79 16.88 -19.92
CA LYS A 722 13.00 16.96 -21.16
C LYS A 722 12.01 18.11 -21.04
N LYS A 723 11.74 18.79 -22.15
CA LYS A 723 10.60 19.72 -22.22
C LYS A 723 9.32 18.88 -21.99
N LYS A 724 8.53 19.22 -20.97
CA LYS A 724 7.17 18.70 -20.82
C LYS A 724 6.32 19.08 -22.03
N ARG A 725 5.26 18.33 -22.29
CA ARG A 725 4.28 18.71 -23.32
C ARG A 725 3.43 19.88 -22.81
N ASP A 726 3.20 20.82 -23.70
CA ASP A 726 2.28 21.94 -23.47
C ASP A 726 0.82 21.43 -23.50
N LEU A 727 -0.08 22.08 -22.79
CA LEU A 727 -1.51 21.79 -22.88
C LEU A 727 -2.05 22.10 -24.29
N GLU A 728 -1.46 23.09 -24.97
CA GLU A 728 -1.73 23.39 -26.39
C GLU A 728 -1.22 22.30 -27.34
N GLU A 729 -0.10 21.64 -27.02
CA GLU A 729 0.44 20.53 -27.84
C GLU A 729 -0.50 19.32 -27.87
N VAL A 730 -1.39 19.18 -26.87
CA VAL A 730 -2.48 18.19 -26.82
C VAL A 730 -3.88 18.80 -26.97
N ARG A 731 -3.99 19.95 -27.66
CA ARG A 731 -5.26 20.62 -28.05
C ARG A 731 -6.20 20.95 -26.88
N LYS A 732 -5.65 21.34 -25.72
CA LYS A 732 -6.39 21.59 -24.47
C LYS A 732 -7.23 20.38 -23.99
N ASN A 733 -6.72 19.16 -24.18
CA ASN A 733 -7.27 17.96 -23.55
C ASN A 733 -6.43 17.57 -22.33
N GLN A 734 -6.91 17.93 -21.13
CA GLN A 734 -6.22 17.66 -19.86
C GLN A 734 -6.16 16.16 -19.52
N LYS A 735 -7.18 15.35 -19.86
CA LYS A 735 -7.16 13.89 -19.68
C LYS A 735 -6.02 13.28 -20.49
N ARG A 736 -5.92 13.65 -21.78
CA ARG A 736 -4.81 13.25 -22.66
C ARG A 736 -3.46 13.76 -22.15
N TRP A 737 -3.37 15.01 -21.69
CA TRP A 737 -2.12 15.55 -21.12
C TRP A 737 -1.59 14.70 -19.96
N LEU A 738 -2.48 14.31 -19.04
CA LEU A 738 -2.14 13.49 -17.88
C LEU A 738 -1.80 12.04 -18.26
N GLU A 739 -2.53 11.44 -19.21
CA GLU A 739 -2.20 10.14 -19.79
C GLU A 739 -0.80 10.16 -20.42
N GLU A 740 -0.47 11.20 -21.20
CA GLU A 740 0.83 11.32 -21.86
C GLU A 740 1.98 11.60 -20.87
N GLU A 741 1.81 12.48 -19.86
CA GLU A 741 2.82 12.76 -18.81
C GLU A 741 3.01 11.58 -17.83
N TRP A 742 1.97 10.79 -17.56
CA TRP A 742 2.09 9.53 -16.81
C TRP A 742 2.89 8.50 -17.62
N ARG A 743 2.53 8.31 -18.89
CA ARG A 743 3.17 7.36 -19.82
C ARG A 743 4.63 7.71 -20.09
N GLU A 744 4.96 9.00 -20.27
CA GLU A 744 6.35 9.47 -20.42
C GLU A 744 7.20 9.15 -19.18
N ALA A 745 6.63 9.21 -17.97
CA ALA A 745 7.33 8.90 -16.72
C ALA A 745 7.48 7.38 -16.48
N TYR A 746 6.43 6.61 -16.77
CA TYR A 746 6.42 5.15 -16.59
C TYR A 746 7.30 4.43 -17.64
N HIS A 747 6.97 4.55 -18.93
CA HIS A 747 7.60 3.75 -19.99
C HIS A 747 9.03 4.19 -20.33
N LYS A 748 9.44 5.41 -20.00
CA LYS A 748 10.79 5.94 -20.32
C LYS A 748 11.75 5.88 -19.13
N GLY A 749 11.46 5.01 -18.15
CA GLY A 749 12.37 4.65 -17.05
C GLY A 749 12.52 5.72 -15.98
N GLY A 750 11.44 6.43 -15.64
CA GLY A 750 11.47 7.52 -14.66
C GLY A 750 11.17 7.08 -13.23
N LEU A 751 10.10 6.31 -13.00
CA LEU A 751 9.48 6.11 -11.69
C LEU A 751 8.78 4.76 -11.56
N SER A 752 8.71 4.22 -10.34
CA SER A 752 7.89 3.05 -9.97
C SER A 752 6.40 3.40 -9.83
N ARG A 753 5.53 2.37 -9.77
CA ARG A 753 4.08 2.51 -9.50
C ARG A 753 3.80 3.30 -8.20
N HIS A 754 4.58 3.04 -7.15
CA HIS A 754 4.45 3.73 -5.85
C HIS A 754 4.81 5.22 -5.96
N GLU A 755 5.89 5.55 -6.67
CA GLU A 755 6.28 6.95 -6.91
C GLU A 755 5.27 7.67 -7.83
N LEU A 756 4.66 6.97 -8.80
CA LEU A 756 3.60 7.52 -9.63
C LEU A 756 2.29 7.76 -8.87
N HIS A 757 1.94 6.92 -7.89
CA HIS A 757 0.77 7.15 -7.02
C HIS A 757 1.04 8.28 -6.01
N ARG A 758 2.25 8.33 -5.41
CA ARG A 758 2.68 9.42 -4.52
C ARG A 758 2.44 10.79 -5.12
N ARG A 759 2.66 10.93 -6.44
CA ARG A 759 2.47 12.19 -7.18
C ARG A 759 1.21 12.93 -6.81
N TRP A 760 0.10 12.28 -6.49
CA TRP A 760 -1.20 12.95 -6.35
C TRP A 760 -1.61 13.27 -4.92
N PHE A 761 -1.14 12.50 -3.93
CA PHE A 761 -1.58 12.62 -2.54
C PHE A 761 -0.44 12.41 -1.51
N GLY A 762 0.82 12.44 -1.92
CA GLY A 762 1.96 12.16 -1.03
C GLY A 762 2.05 10.68 -0.63
N SER A 763 2.75 10.39 0.46
CA SER A 763 3.07 9.00 0.86
C SER A 763 1.95 8.25 1.57
N ASP A 764 1.07 8.95 2.28
CA ASP A 764 -0.19 8.46 2.86
C ASP A 764 -1.09 9.67 3.23
N VAL A 765 -2.34 9.41 3.62
CA VAL A 765 -3.32 10.48 3.93
C VAL A 765 -2.91 11.38 5.11
N ILE A 766 -2.03 10.92 6.01
CA ILE A 766 -1.54 11.74 7.12
C ILE A 766 -0.42 12.67 6.63
N ALA A 767 0.47 12.18 5.77
CA ALA A 767 1.42 13.04 5.06
C ALA A 767 0.70 14.07 4.17
N TRP A 768 -0.40 13.68 3.52
CA TRP A 768 -1.25 14.58 2.75
C TRP A 768 -1.85 15.71 3.61
N LEU A 769 -2.48 15.36 4.74
CA LEU A 769 -3.03 16.33 5.70
C LEU A 769 -1.94 17.22 6.33
N ALA A 770 -0.75 16.69 6.58
CA ALA A 770 0.38 17.47 7.07
C ALA A 770 0.88 18.47 6.00
N ASN A 771 0.96 18.05 4.74
CA ASN A 771 1.35 18.91 3.63
C ASN A 771 0.31 20.00 3.35
N LEU A 772 -1.00 19.70 3.44
CA LEU A 772 -2.09 20.68 3.40
C LEU A 772 -1.92 21.81 4.42
N VAL A 773 -1.57 21.45 5.66
CA VAL A 773 -1.25 22.42 6.73
C VAL A 773 0.08 23.16 6.47
N GLY A 774 0.99 22.56 5.69
CA GLY A 774 2.28 23.12 5.30
C GLY A 774 2.27 24.04 4.07
N VAL A 775 1.26 23.98 3.19
CA VAL A 775 1.17 24.86 2.00
C VAL A 775 1.20 26.33 2.44
N GLY A 776 2.11 27.12 1.83
CA GLY A 776 2.28 28.54 2.14
C GLY A 776 3.29 28.87 3.26
N GLN A 777 4.19 27.94 3.64
CA GLN A 777 5.33 28.27 4.52
C GLN A 777 6.53 28.92 3.81
N ALA A 778 6.59 28.85 2.47
CA ALA A 778 7.37 29.82 1.69
C ALA A 778 6.68 31.20 1.78
N GLU A 779 7.44 32.29 1.65
CA GLU A 779 6.91 33.65 1.85
C GLU A 779 5.75 33.93 0.88
N ALA A 780 4.52 34.06 1.41
CA ALA A 780 3.33 34.34 0.61
C ALA A 780 3.48 35.64 -0.19
N THR A 781 3.48 35.53 -1.52
CA THR A 781 3.88 36.61 -2.44
C THR A 781 2.84 37.02 -3.48
N VAL A 782 1.78 36.24 -3.71
CA VAL A 782 0.75 36.55 -4.73
C VAL A 782 -0.64 36.77 -4.10
N GLU A 783 -1.47 37.53 -4.81
CA GLU A 783 -2.65 38.27 -4.31
C GLU A 783 -3.93 37.40 -4.13
N LEU A 784 -3.79 36.08 -3.95
CA LEU A 784 -4.89 35.10 -3.93
C LEU A 784 -5.64 34.96 -2.58
N ASN A 785 -5.75 36.04 -1.80
CA ASN A 785 -6.37 36.01 -0.48
C ASN A 785 -7.64 36.89 -0.41
N HIS A 786 -8.70 36.39 0.24
CA HIS A 786 -9.87 37.21 0.55
C HIS A 786 -9.56 38.14 1.72
N HIS A 787 -9.44 39.44 1.44
CA HIS A 787 -9.08 40.47 2.41
C HIS A 787 -10.32 41.03 3.14
N VAL A 788 -10.34 40.92 4.47
CA VAL A 788 -11.37 41.49 5.34
C VAL A 788 -10.76 42.61 6.19
N ASP A 789 -11.23 43.84 6.01
CA ASP A 789 -10.89 45.02 6.83
C ASP A 789 -12.18 45.63 7.42
N GLU A 790 -12.50 45.28 8.68
CA GLU A 790 -13.72 45.74 9.36
C GLU A 790 -13.45 46.41 10.72
N THR A 791 -14.16 47.51 11.01
CA THR A 791 -14.13 48.21 12.30
C THR A 791 -15.41 47.95 13.09
N LEU A 792 -15.33 47.11 14.12
CA LEU A 792 -16.44 46.80 15.04
C LEU A 792 -16.41 47.73 16.26
N GLN A 793 -17.35 48.66 16.36
CA GLN A 793 -17.51 49.53 17.54
C GLN A 793 -18.58 49.00 18.51
N ILE A 794 -18.18 48.72 19.75
CA ILE A 794 -19.03 48.26 20.85
C ILE A 794 -19.14 49.39 21.89
N ILE A 795 -20.34 49.95 22.06
CA ILE A 795 -20.61 50.95 23.10
C ILE A 795 -20.73 50.23 24.45
N LEU A 796 -19.77 50.48 25.35
CA LEU A 796 -19.74 49.90 26.70
C LEU A 796 -20.51 50.77 27.72
N MET A 797 -20.53 52.08 27.50
CA MET A 797 -21.22 53.07 28.33
C MET A 797 -21.54 54.31 27.48
N ASP A 798 -22.70 54.93 27.68
CA ASP A 798 -23.09 56.21 27.07
C ASP A 798 -24.10 56.92 27.98
N GLU A 799 -23.61 57.44 29.10
CA GLU A 799 -24.47 58.01 30.15
C GLU A 799 -24.35 59.53 30.25
N GLN A 800 -25.47 60.21 29.99
CA GLN A 800 -25.59 61.66 30.10
C GLN A 800 -26.07 62.08 31.50
N TYR A 801 -25.21 62.81 32.21
CA TYR A 801 -25.43 63.31 33.56
C TYR A 801 -25.77 64.80 33.56
N GLY A 802 -26.90 65.16 34.18
CA GLY A 802 -27.39 66.54 34.31
C GLY A 802 -28.72 66.79 33.59
N PRO A 803 -29.14 68.06 33.40
CA PRO A 803 -28.40 69.28 33.74
C PRO A 803 -28.31 69.53 35.24
N CYS A 804 -27.08 69.72 35.73
CA CYS A 804 -26.81 70.17 37.08
C CYS A 804 -26.69 71.71 37.11
N PRO A 805 -27.36 72.42 38.04
CA PRO A 805 -27.25 73.86 38.15
C PRO A 805 -25.92 74.27 38.80
N PHE A 806 -25.07 74.98 38.05
CA PHE A 806 -23.81 75.55 38.53
C PHE A 806 -23.86 77.08 38.39
N GLY A 807 -24.42 77.74 39.41
CA GLY A 807 -24.75 79.17 39.36
C GLY A 807 -25.94 79.44 38.43
N VAL A 808 -25.79 80.41 37.51
CA VAL A 808 -26.80 80.74 36.48
C VAL A 808 -26.69 79.87 35.22
N THR A 809 -25.67 79.00 35.15
CA THR A 809 -25.40 78.09 34.04
C THR A 809 -25.80 76.67 34.40
N GLN A 810 -26.46 75.97 33.48
CA GLN A 810 -26.64 74.52 33.57
C GLN A 810 -25.44 73.82 32.92
N VAL A 811 -24.92 72.79 33.59
CA VAL A 811 -23.83 71.95 33.08
C VAL A 811 -24.36 70.54 32.90
N GLN A 812 -24.07 69.93 31.76
CA GLN A 812 -24.25 68.50 31.49
C GLN A 812 -22.89 67.89 31.18
N ALA A 813 -22.72 66.62 31.52
CA ALA A 813 -21.62 65.78 31.07
C ALA A 813 -22.20 64.56 30.34
N ASN A 814 -21.49 64.04 29.34
CA ASN A 814 -21.71 62.67 28.86
C ASN A 814 -20.43 61.88 29.12
N ILE A 815 -20.57 60.66 29.66
CA ILE A 815 -19.50 59.67 29.73
C ILE A 815 -19.86 58.58 28.72
N ARG A 816 -19.22 58.65 27.54
CA ARG A 816 -19.24 57.59 26.54
C ARG A 816 -17.92 56.82 26.58
N ALA A 817 -18.00 55.50 26.65
CA ALA A 817 -16.89 54.58 26.49
C ALA A 817 -17.23 53.57 25.40
N THR A 818 -16.32 53.40 24.44
CA THR A 818 -16.49 52.58 23.24
C THR A 818 -15.25 51.75 23.03
N LEU A 819 -15.40 50.42 23.01
CA LEU A 819 -14.35 49.52 22.56
C LEU A 819 -14.44 49.41 21.04
N GLU A 820 -13.33 49.66 20.35
CA GLU A 820 -13.23 49.53 18.90
C GLU A 820 -12.30 48.35 18.56
N ALA A 821 -12.84 47.34 17.88
CA ALA A 821 -12.08 46.21 17.38
C ALA A 821 -11.92 46.33 15.86
N ASN A 822 -10.72 46.71 15.42
CA ASN A 822 -10.34 46.67 14.00
C ASN A 822 -9.83 45.26 13.67
N VAL A 823 -10.41 44.64 12.65
CA VAL A 823 -10.16 43.27 12.19
C VAL A 823 -9.60 43.35 10.78
N GLN A 824 -8.31 43.03 10.62
CA GLN A 824 -7.63 42.95 9.32
C GLN A 824 -7.14 41.53 9.10
N VAL A 825 -7.77 40.77 8.19
CA VAL A 825 -7.52 39.34 7.97
C VAL A 825 -7.56 38.99 6.48
N ASP A 826 -6.45 38.46 5.99
CA ASP A 826 -6.32 37.75 4.71
C ASP A 826 -6.75 36.28 4.92
N THR A 827 -7.62 35.75 4.05
CA THR A 827 -8.15 34.39 4.14
C THR A 827 -7.98 33.60 2.83
N SER A 828 -7.30 32.46 2.88
CA SER A 828 -7.38 31.39 1.86
C SER A 828 -8.28 30.25 2.35
N PHE A 829 -8.76 29.40 1.44
CA PHE A 829 -9.55 28.22 1.79
C PHE A 829 -9.35 27.04 0.84
N GLY A 830 -9.56 25.85 1.36
CA GLY A 830 -9.70 24.63 0.57
C GLY A 830 -10.86 23.78 1.08
N ILE A 831 -11.54 23.11 0.16
CA ILE A 831 -12.69 22.26 0.43
C ILE A 831 -12.50 20.91 -0.28
N THR A 832 -12.71 19.83 0.45
CA THR A 832 -12.88 18.50 -0.14
C THR A 832 -14.27 17.98 0.23
N ILE A 833 -15.11 17.81 -0.78
CA ILE A 833 -16.39 17.13 -0.67
C ILE A 833 -16.14 15.66 -1.03
N ILE A 834 -16.51 14.74 -0.14
CA ILE A 834 -16.60 13.30 -0.41
C ILE A 834 -18.05 12.91 -0.10
N VAL A 835 -18.80 12.55 -1.14
CA VAL A 835 -20.25 12.32 -1.06
C VAL A 835 -20.66 10.97 -1.64
N THR A 836 -21.52 10.24 -0.91
CA THR A 836 -22.26 9.09 -1.45
C THR A 836 -23.61 9.56 -1.97
N LEU A 837 -23.85 9.39 -3.27
CA LEU A 837 -24.98 9.96 -4.01
C LEU A 837 -26.31 9.26 -3.69
N GLY A 838 -27.45 9.84 -4.09
CA GLY A 838 -28.79 9.35 -3.75
C GLY A 838 -29.44 10.07 -2.56
N SER A 839 -30.35 9.41 -1.84
CA SER A 839 -31.25 10.08 -0.87
C SER A 839 -31.34 9.37 0.48
N PRO A 840 -30.86 9.98 1.60
CA PRO A 840 -30.09 11.22 1.66
C PRO A 840 -28.68 11.06 1.07
N LEU A 841 -28.10 12.18 0.62
CA LEU A 841 -26.66 12.28 0.38
C LEU A 841 -25.91 12.10 1.71
N ASP A 842 -24.87 11.29 1.73
CA ASP A 842 -23.94 11.23 2.87
C ASP A 842 -22.70 12.06 2.56
N LEU A 843 -22.37 13.00 3.45
CA LEU A 843 -21.24 13.93 3.36
C LEU A 843 -20.24 13.74 4.52
N SER A 844 -20.37 12.65 5.30
CA SER A 844 -19.63 12.40 6.55
C SER A 844 -18.10 12.50 6.44
N ASN A 845 -17.54 12.29 5.25
CA ASN A 845 -16.10 12.32 4.97
C ASN A 845 -15.63 13.63 4.30
N SER A 846 -16.50 14.64 4.20
CA SER A 846 -16.18 15.96 3.64
C SER A 846 -15.57 16.91 4.67
N TYR A 847 -14.68 17.80 4.24
CA TYR A 847 -14.04 18.81 5.10
C TYR A 847 -13.79 20.12 4.36
N LEU A 848 -13.73 21.20 5.14
CA LEU A 848 -13.52 22.57 4.70
C LEU A 848 -12.51 23.20 5.67
N TYR A 849 -11.46 23.83 5.14
CA TYR A 849 -10.45 24.52 5.94
C TYR A 849 -10.23 25.94 5.44
N PHE A 850 -9.81 26.81 6.36
CA PHE A 850 -9.46 28.21 6.11
C PHE A 850 -8.08 28.48 6.72
N LYS A 851 -7.20 29.20 6.01
CA LYS A 851 -5.99 29.77 6.61
C LYS A 851 -6.14 31.27 6.70
N ASN A 852 -6.15 31.77 7.94
CA ASN A 852 -6.42 33.16 8.25
C ASN A 852 -5.12 33.82 8.75
N LYS A 853 -4.62 34.81 8.01
CA LYS A 853 -3.42 35.58 8.35
C LYS A 853 -3.80 37.02 8.58
N GLY A 854 -3.50 37.58 9.75
CA GLY A 854 -3.97 38.92 10.04
C GLY A 854 -3.75 39.38 11.47
N LYS A 855 -4.44 40.45 11.84
CA LYS A 855 -4.37 41.10 13.14
C LYS A 855 -5.73 41.66 13.55
N VAL A 856 -6.19 41.24 14.72
CA VAL A 856 -7.29 41.92 15.43
C VAL A 856 -6.69 42.86 16.46
N THR A 857 -7.02 44.15 16.38
CA THR A 857 -6.66 45.15 17.39
C THR A 857 -7.91 45.73 18.03
N ALA A 858 -8.14 45.36 19.30
CA ALA A 858 -9.09 46.04 20.17
C ALA A 858 -8.41 47.23 20.87
N GLN A 859 -9.01 48.41 20.76
CA GLN A 859 -8.68 49.61 21.54
C GLN A 859 -9.87 49.98 22.43
N PHE A 860 -9.57 50.52 23.62
CA PHE A 860 -10.51 51.00 24.64
C PHE A 860 -10.24 52.49 24.90
#